data_AF-A0A349GZ11-F1
#
_entry.id   AF-A0A349GZ11-F1
#
_cell.length_a   1.000
_cell.length_b   1.000
_cell.length_c   1.000
_cell.angle_alpha   90.00
_cell.angle_beta   90.00
_cell.angle_gamma   90.00
#
_symmetry.space_group_name_H-M   'P 1'
#
loop_
_entity.id
_entity.type
_entity.pdbx_description
1 polymer ?
#
loop_
_entity_poly.entity_id
_entity_poly.type
_entity_poly.pdbx_seq_one_letter_code
_entity_poly.pdbx_strand_id
1 'polypeptide(L)'
;FKDGKDEQTQAIYKSLMETDPSAPEHKVAWAKYYKDVEDTITANAELVKGGNPAVAISTKTPGNMDGNRDATWMYNARMHPVVPYAIRGAIWNQCYSSMFEGIHYYHRLHSLIRGWREMWAAPKLPVYFHQLYAPGANDGLSLNDMGEMRLGFWLARDIPNVGMACQIDITGDIHYSDKALPGKRLALHALKNQYPSTTLRAGGKAKDIVADGPMFKSYEVKGDKLTVTLDFAEGGLLVGKAIRGQTIDGPISITNGEEQVTLFYLADKDRVWHRAKMKIASENVELSASGVTEPRGVAYGCNGIGDLPNLYNRAMLPLAPFITYDHKLVSSKPMSPDIQAWPDSPIKVAGVEVDLSTVGLKYEYRKMPLLSNQFRDNAVLQAGQPIVIRGSALHDSGVEATGKAEITFSFAPSTGSGQAPSTGSTGSQQAGSGQAGIEQTIPVTPGMKEWQVTVPAMEASAEPKTLNVTFTIDGELAHERVCTNIVIGDVWYIAAPGGVIGSPAAKPDSAVRMMTRKSKEERASRPRRFNVSTSNSPDSRFASVWEPADGFAAALGQRLKARTGRPVGIVLMQSSAGKGVVEPALKSWIDWEYLDRTPSLMADYEQLAGLRPGTKYYEANVRRYVDAWKRYWGEYIPALMNTKAVPDGIAWGTYPTLGGAVTTEASQVYNVMVSPFTPGSFRGIIFLANQQMVADDEGPYFGEQMSALANCWKEKFGCEDPQFIYTVPGKTLAPKITPPGKIKGRSTGVEISSWSDWDKVIEAAVSGAGE
;
A
#
# COMPACT_ATOMS: atom_id res chain seq x y z
N PHE A 1 -11.95 6.05 -30.37
CA PHE A 1 -10.90 6.95 -29.83
C PHE A 1 -10.62 8.10 -30.79
N LYS A 2 -10.28 7.85 -32.05
CA LYS A 2 -9.99 8.87 -33.08
C LYS A 2 -10.97 10.05 -33.11
N ASP A 3 -12.27 9.78 -33.05
CA ASP A 3 -13.32 10.81 -33.15
C ASP A 3 -13.78 11.37 -31.80
N GLY A 4 -13.09 11.02 -30.70
CA GLY A 4 -13.37 11.57 -29.37
C GLY A 4 -13.21 13.10 -29.36
N LYS A 5 -13.97 13.81 -28.53
CA LYS A 5 -13.83 15.28 -28.43
C LYS A 5 -13.35 15.74 -27.07
N ASP A 6 -13.52 14.90 -26.05
CA ASP A 6 -13.02 15.16 -24.71
C ASP A 6 -11.51 14.90 -24.63
N GLU A 7 -10.87 15.63 -23.73
CA GLU A 7 -9.43 15.60 -23.50
C GLU A 7 -8.92 14.20 -23.13
N GLN A 8 -9.66 13.47 -22.29
CA GLN A 8 -9.28 12.13 -21.85
C GLN A 8 -9.21 11.15 -23.03
N THR A 9 -10.23 11.14 -23.88
CA THR A 9 -10.29 10.26 -25.06
C THR A 9 -9.21 10.63 -26.08
N GLN A 10 -8.92 11.93 -26.26
CA GLN A 10 -7.85 12.40 -27.13
C GLN A 10 -6.46 12.03 -26.59
N ALA A 11 -6.24 12.13 -25.28
CA ALA A 11 -5.00 11.69 -24.64
C ALA A 11 -4.77 10.18 -24.81
N ILE A 12 -5.83 9.37 -24.65
CA ILE A 12 -5.77 7.93 -24.95
C ILE A 12 -5.43 7.70 -26.41
N TYR A 13 -6.12 8.36 -27.35
CA TYR A 13 -5.87 8.18 -28.78
C TYR A 13 -4.42 8.51 -29.15
N LYS A 14 -3.90 9.64 -28.66
CA LYS A 14 -2.50 10.04 -28.85
C LYS A 14 -1.54 8.96 -28.35
N SER A 15 -1.76 8.45 -27.14
CA SER A 15 -0.94 7.38 -26.56
C SER A 15 -0.96 6.10 -27.42
N LEU A 16 -2.10 5.75 -28.03
CA LEU A 16 -2.16 4.64 -28.99
C LEU A 16 -1.31 4.92 -30.25
N MET A 17 -1.34 6.14 -30.78
CA MET A 17 -0.54 6.53 -31.95
C MET A 17 0.96 6.62 -31.64
N GLU A 18 1.34 6.95 -30.41
CA GLU A 18 2.74 6.90 -29.96
C GLU A 18 3.28 5.46 -29.87
N THR A 19 2.40 4.46 -29.67
CA THR A 19 2.77 3.03 -29.68
C THR A 19 2.81 2.43 -31.08
N ASP A 20 1.93 2.86 -31.99
CA ASP A 20 1.85 2.31 -33.34
C ASP A 20 3.07 2.73 -34.19
N PRO A 21 3.99 1.81 -34.54
CA PRO A 21 5.20 2.15 -35.28
C PRO A 21 4.94 2.67 -36.71
N SER A 22 3.72 2.50 -37.22
CA SER A 22 3.31 3.04 -38.52
C SER A 22 2.85 4.52 -38.45
N ALA A 23 2.53 5.01 -37.25
CA ALA A 23 2.03 6.36 -37.05
C ALA A 23 3.16 7.42 -37.02
N PRO A 24 2.96 8.63 -37.56
CA PRO A 24 3.92 9.73 -37.42
C PRO A 24 4.25 10.10 -35.98
N GLU A 25 3.26 10.03 -35.09
CA GLU A 25 3.35 10.35 -33.66
C GLU A 25 4.37 9.47 -32.95
N HIS A 26 4.44 8.19 -33.31
CA HIS A 26 5.45 7.26 -32.79
C HIS A 26 6.87 7.77 -33.04
N LYS A 27 7.19 8.15 -34.28
CA LYS A 27 8.54 8.63 -34.63
C LYS A 27 8.93 9.86 -33.81
N VAL A 28 8.00 10.80 -33.63
CA VAL A 28 8.24 12.01 -32.84
C VAL A 28 8.45 11.68 -31.37
N ALA A 29 7.56 10.87 -30.78
CA ALA A 29 7.60 10.55 -29.36
C ALA A 29 8.84 9.72 -28.98
N TRP A 30 9.22 8.74 -29.81
CA TRP A 30 10.40 7.92 -29.56
C TRP A 30 11.71 8.65 -29.80
N ALA A 31 11.78 9.52 -30.82
CA ALA A 31 12.96 10.38 -31.01
C ALA A 31 13.16 11.31 -29.80
N LYS A 32 12.08 11.91 -29.29
CA LYS A 32 12.13 12.70 -28.06
C LYS A 32 12.56 11.87 -26.85
N TYR A 33 11.97 10.68 -26.67
CA TYR A 33 12.31 9.79 -25.57
C TYR A 33 13.81 9.44 -25.54
N TYR A 34 14.38 9.01 -26.66
CA TYR A 34 15.80 8.69 -26.73
C TYR A 34 16.67 9.92 -26.45
N LYS A 35 16.29 11.09 -26.95
CA LYS A 35 16.98 12.34 -26.66
C LYS A 35 16.93 12.70 -25.18
N ASP A 36 15.77 12.64 -24.55
CA ASP A 36 15.59 12.98 -23.13
C ASP A 36 16.44 12.06 -22.23
N VAL A 37 16.55 10.77 -22.58
CA VAL A 37 17.42 9.81 -21.88
C VAL A 37 18.91 10.19 -22.01
N GLU A 38 19.38 10.51 -23.22
CA GLU A 38 20.77 10.96 -23.43
C GLU A 38 21.08 12.32 -22.78
N ASP A 39 20.13 13.25 -22.82
CA ASP A 39 20.25 14.54 -22.14
C ASP A 39 20.39 14.33 -20.62
N THR A 40 19.64 13.39 -20.05
CA THR A 40 19.75 13.04 -18.62
C THR A 40 21.10 12.36 -18.31
N ILE A 41 21.62 11.49 -19.17
CA ILE A 41 22.97 10.92 -19.02
C ILE A 41 24.02 12.06 -18.99
N THR A 42 23.92 13.00 -19.92
CA THR A 42 24.84 14.13 -20.03
C THR A 42 24.77 15.04 -18.80
N ALA A 43 23.55 15.38 -18.35
CA ALA A 43 23.35 16.18 -17.14
C ALA A 43 23.90 15.48 -15.89
N ASN A 44 23.73 14.16 -15.79
CA ASN A 44 24.28 13.38 -14.69
C ASN A 44 25.81 13.41 -14.65
N ALA A 45 26.49 13.40 -15.80
CA ALA A 45 27.95 13.52 -15.85
C ALA A 45 28.42 14.86 -15.24
N GLU A 46 27.74 15.96 -15.56
CA GLU A 46 28.05 17.28 -14.98
C GLU A 46 27.68 17.38 -13.49
N LEU A 47 26.56 16.81 -13.06
CA LEU A 47 26.19 16.74 -11.64
C LEU A 47 27.27 16.02 -10.83
N VAL A 48 27.67 14.83 -11.26
CA VAL A 48 28.69 14.03 -10.58
C VAL A 48 30.03 14.75 -10.55
N LYS A 49 30.44 15.37 -11.66
CA LYS A 49 31.66 16.19 -11.74
C LYS A 49 31.62 17.38 -10.78
N GLY A 50 30.45 17.97 -10.56
CA GLY A 50 30.22 19.04 -9.59
C GLY A 50 30.03 18.57 -8.14
N GLY A 51 30.15 17.28 -7.84
CA GLY A 51 29.92 16.72 -6.51
C GLY A 51 28.45 16.60 -6.10
N ASN A 52 27.52 16.80 -7.04
CA ASN A 52 26.08 16.67 -6.83
C ASN A 52 25.60 15.24 -7.14
N PRO A 53 24.55 14.76 -6.45
CA PRO A 53 23.99 13.44 -6.74
C PRO A 53 23.35 13.40 -8.13
N ALA A 54 23.64 12.34 -8.88
CA ALA A 54 22.97 12.06 -10.15
C ALA A 54 21.48 11.72 -9.95
N VAL A 55 20.68 11.98 -10.97
CA VAL A 55 19.25 11.67 -11.03
C VAL A 55 18.98 10.42 -11.85
N ALA A 56 17.97 9.64 -11.46
CA ALA A 56 17.57 8.47 -12.22
C ALA A 56 16.93 8.85 -13.55
N ILE A 57 17.13 8.01 -14.57
CA ILE A 57 16.33 8.06 -15.80
C ILE A 57 14.87 7.78 -15.41
N SER A 58 14.05 8.83 -15.42
CA SER A 58 12.62 8.79 -15.12
C SER A 58 11.75 9.10 -16.34
N THR A 59 12.35 9.29 -17.52
CA THR A 59 11.64 9.53 -18.77
C THR A 59 10.64 8.41 -19.02
N LYS A 60 9.36 8.77 -19.10
CA LYS A 60 8.27 7.82 -19.33
C LYS A 60 8.41 7.18 -20.71
N THR A 61 8.26 5.87 -20.80
CA THR A 61 8.16 5.16 -22.09
C THR A 61 6.99 5.75 -22.90
N PRO A 62 7.20 6.13 -24.18
CA PRO A 62 6.12 6.67 -25.02
C PRO A 62 4.94 5.71 -25.19
N GLY A 63 3.74 6.26 -25.39
CA GLY A 63 2.56 5.47 -25.70
C GLY A 63 1.95 4.72 -24.51
N ASN A 64 1.33 3.57 -24.80
CA ASN A 64 0.47 2.80 -23.90
C ASN A 64 1.12 1.46 -23.50
N MET A 65 2.36 1.50 -22.99
CA MET A 65 3.15 0.30 -22.65
C MET A 65 3.67 0.25 -21.22
N ASP A 66 3.01 0.96 -20.30
CA ASP A 66 3.28 0.89 -18.87
C ASP A 66 2.72 -0.41 -18.24
N GLY A 67 1.68 -1.00 -18.84
CA GLY A 67 1.24 -2.35 -18.51
C GLY A 67 -0.25 -2.63 -18.73
N ASN A 68 -0.77 -3.64 -18.02
CA ASN A 68 -2.12 -4.16 -18.24
C ASN A 68 -3.29 -3.21 -17.91
N ARG A 69 -3.00 -2.04 -17.33
CA ARG A 69 -3.99 -0.98 -17.05
C ARG A 69 -4.09 0.04 -18.18
N ASP A 70 -3.18 -0.01 -19.15
CA ASP A 70 -3.22 0.90 -20.28
C ASP A 70 -4.40 0.61 -21.21
N ALA A 71 -4.89 1.67 -21.84
CA ALA A 71 -5.99 1.59 -22.78
C ALA A 71 -5.68 0.56 -23.87
N THR A 72 -6.67 -0.28 -24.19
CA THR A 72 -6.61 -1.34 -25.22
C THR A 72 -5.62 -2.48 -24.98
N TRP A 73 -4.79 -2.45 -23.93
CA TRP A 73 -3.79 -3.50 -23.68
C TRP A 73 -4.41 -4.89 -23.56
N MET A 74 -5.35 -5.04 -22.63
CA MET A 74 -6.07 -6.30 -22.44
C MET A 74 -6.92 -6.68 -23.66
N TYR A 75 -7.45 -5.68 -24.37
CA TYR A 75 -8.23 -5.93 -25.58
C TYR A 75 -7.35 -6.56 -26.67
N ASN A 76 -6.21 -5.95 -26.99
CA ASN A 76 -5.29 -6.43 -28.02
C ASN A 76 -4.72 -7.82 -27.68
N ALA A 77 -4.37 -8.05 -26.41
CA ALA A 77 -3.77 -9.31 -25.97
C ALA A 77 -4.77 -10.47 -25.82
N ARG A 78 -6.03 -10.19 -25.44
CA ARG A 78 -6.99 -11.26 -25.07
C ARG A 78 -8.25 -11.31 -25.93
N MET A 79 -8.73 -10.18 -26.42
CA MET A 79 -10.00 -10.09 -27.16
C MET A 79 -9.78 -10.06 -28.66
N HIS A 80 -8.82 -9.26 -29.15
CA HIS A 80 -8.54 -9.13 -30.58
C HIS A 80 -8.22 -10.48 -31.27
N PRO A 81 -7.45 -11.41 -30.67
CA PRO A 81 -7.13 -12.69 -31.33
C PRO A 81 -8.33 -13.61 -31.55
N VAL A 82 -9.43 -13.40 -30.81
CA VAL A 82 -10.67 -14.17 -30.97
C VAL A 82 -11.68 -13.45 -31.85
N VAL A 83 -11.38 -12.25 -32.37
CA VAL A 83 -12.20 -11.62 -33.42
C VAL A 83 -11.83 -12.25 -34.77
N PRO A 84 -12.80 -12.71 -35.61
CA PRO A 84 -14.24 -12.56 -35.50
C PRO A 84 -14.99 -13.84 -35.11
N TYR A 85 -14.47 -14.65 -34.16
CA TYR A 85 -15.14 -15.87 -33.71
C TYR A 85 -16.60 -15.58 -33.34
N ALA A 86 -17.51 -16.39 -33.87
CA ALA A 86 -18.94 -16.16 -33.71
C ALA A 86 -19.36 -16.32 -32.24
N ILE A 87 -19.97 -15.28 -31.69
CA ILE A 87 -20.46 -15.24 -30.31
C ILE A 87 -21.96 -14.94 -30.27
N ARG A 88 -22.65 -15.50 -29.28
CA ARG A 88 -24.08 -15.24 -29.05
C ARG A 88 -24.31 -13.94 -28.26
N GLY A 89 -23.31 -13.52 -27.50
CA GLY A 89 -23.33 -12.36 -26.60
C GLY A 89 -22.07 -12.33 -25.75
N ALA A 90 -21.95 -11.32 -24.88
CA ALA A 90 -20.82 -11.16 -23.97
C ALA A 90 -21.28 -10.96 -22.52
N ILE A 91 -20.43 -11.38 -21.58
CA ILE A 91 -20.59 -11.12 -20.15
C ILE A 91 -19.44 -10.22 -19.69
N TRP A 92 -19.76 -9.14 -18.98
CA TRP A 92 -18.78 -8.22 -18.40
C TRP A 92 -18.87 -8.22 -16.86
N ASN A 93 -17.85 -8.75 -16.23
CA ASN A 93 -17.68 -8.73 -14.78
C ASN A 93 -16.30 -8.14 -14.46
N GLN A 94 -16.26 -6.83 -14.35
CA GLN A 94 -15.07 -6.05 -13.99
C GLN A 94 -15.55 -4.79 -13.28
N CYS A 95 -14.85 -4.40 -12.21
CA CYS A 95 -15.11 -3.11 -11.56
C CYS A 95 -14.12 -2.74 -10.46
N TYR A 96 -13.57 -3.70 -9.71
CA TYR A 96 -12.84 -3.39 -8.46
C TYR A 96 -11.69 -2.38 -8.63
N SER A 97 -10.89 -2.49 -9.70
CA SER A 97 -9.81 -1.53 -9.96
C SER A 97 -10.29 -0.14 -10.40
N SER A 98 -11.55 -0.04 -10.84
CA SER A 98 -12.20 1.19 -11.31
C SER A 98 -13.23 1.72 -10.31
N MET A 99 -13.30 1.16 -9.09
CA MET A 99 -14.30 1.57 -8.09
C MET A 99 -14.15 3.02 -7.62
N PHE A 100 -12.97 3.61 -7.83
CA PHE A 100 -12.66 5.02 -7.55
C PHE A 100 -12.95 5.96 -8.72
N GLU A 101 -13.44 5.45 -9.86
CA GLU A 101 -13.79 6.29 -11.00
C GLU A 101 -15.19 6.91 -10.86
N GLY A 102 -15.98 6.42 -9.89
CA GLY A 102 -17.31 6.94 -9.63
C GLY A 102 -18.23 6.82 -10.82
N ILE A 103 -19.02 7.88 -11.01
CA ILE A 103 -20.06 7.93 -12.02
C ILE A 103 -19.56 7.85 -13.47
N HIS A 104 -18.29 8.23 -13.73
CA HIS A 104 -17.71 8.24 -15.07
C HIS A 104 -17.61 6.84 -15.70
N TYR A 105 -17.74 5.78 -14.90
CA TYR A 105 -17.78 4.41 -15.40
C TYR A 105 -18.95 4.15 -16.38
N TYR A 106 -20.03 4.93 -16.30
CA TYR A 106 -21.12 4.94 -17.29
C TYR A 106 -20.60 5.12 -18.73
N HIS A 107 -19.76 6.13 -18.96
CA HIS A 107 -19.21 6.41 -20.29
C HIS A 107 -18.25 5.31 -20.78
N ARG A 108 -17.56 4.64 -19.86
CA ARG A 108 -16.68 3.51 -20.18
C ARG A 108 -17.46 2.29 -20.65
N LEU A 109 -18.59 1.97 -20.00
CA LEU A 109 -19.45 0.86 -20.42
C LEU A 109 -20.04 1.11 -21.82
N HIS A 110 -20.50 2.33 -22.10
CA HIS A 110 -20.94 2.74 -23.43
C HIS A 110 -19.84 2.54 -24.47
N SER A 111 -18.63 3.02 -24.18
CA SER A 111 -17.49 2.89 -25.09
C SER A 111 -17.06 1.43 -25.31
N LEU A 112 -17.05 0.63 -24.26
CA LEU A 112 -16.73 -0.80 -24.31
C LEU A 112 -17.71 -1.56 -25.21
N ILE A 113 -19.01 -1.41 -24.95
CA ILE A 113 -20.05 -2.15 -25.66
C ILE A 113 -20.14 -1.72 -27.12
N ARG A 114 -20.06 -0.42 -27.40
CA ARG A 114 -19.99 0.10 -28.77
C ARG A 114 -18.78 -0.48 -29.51
N GLY A 115 -17.60 -0.44 -28.89
CA GLY A 115 -16.37 -0.98 -29.49
C GLY A 115 -16.49 -2.47 -29.80
N TRP A 116 -17.03 -3.28 -28.89
CA TRP A 116 -17.25 -4.70 -29.17
C TRP A 116 -18.24 -4.95 -30.31
N ARG A 117 -19.33 -4.17 -30.39
CA ARG A 117 -20.30 -4.28 -31.48
C ARG A 117 -19.69 -3.96 -32.83
N GLU A 118 -18.84 -2.95 -32.91
CA GLU A 118 -18.11 -2.58 -34.11
C GLU A 118 -17.14 -3.69 -34.53
N MET A 119 -16.32 -4.18 -33.59
CA MET A 119 -15.27 -5.17 -33.87
C MET A 119 -15.83 -6.54 -34.29
N TRP A 120 -16.97 -6.96 -33.73
CA TRP A 120 -17.68 -8.18 -34.15
C TRP A 120 -18.65 -7.97 -35.31
N ALA A 121 -18.76 -6.75 -35.86
CA ALA A 121 -19.77 -6.36 -36.84
C ALA A 121 -21.20 -6.78 -36.42
N ALA A 122 -21.50 -6.64 -35.13
CA ALA A 122 -22.72 -7.12 -34.48
C ALA A 122 -23.42 -5.97 -33.75
N PRO A 123 -24.15 -5.08 -34.44
CA PRO A 123 -24.73 -3.86 -33.84
C PRO A 123 -25.77 -4.13 -32.73
N LYS A 124 -26.29 -5.36 -32.68
CA LYS A 124 -27.23 -5.83 -31.64
C LYS A 124 -26.62 -6.87 -30.70
N LEU A 125 -25.28 -7.00 -30.66
CA LEU A 125 -24.60 -7.96 -29.77
C LEU A 125 -25.13 -7.80 -28.33
N PRO A 126 -25.71 -8.86 -27.73
CA PRO A 126 -26.16 -8.82 -26.35
C PRO A 126 -24.98 -8.70 -25.40
N VAL A 127 -25.07 -7.81 -24.41
CA VAL A 127 -24.05 -7.69 -23.36
C VAL A 127 -24.70 -7.66 -21.99
N TYR A 128 -24.30 -8.58 -21.11
CA TYR A 128 -24.78 -8.63 -19.73
C TYR A 128 -23.66 -8.29 -18.77
N PHE A 129 -23.93 -7.42 -17.80
CA PHE A 129 -22.92 -6.95 -16.86
C PHE A 129 -23.42 -6.97 -15.43
N HIS A 130 -22.49 -7.06 -14.48
CA HIS A 130 -22.80 -6.93 -13.07
C HIS A 130 -22.80 -5.48 -12.61
N GLN A 131 -23.73 -5.10 -11.73
CA GLN A 131 -23.53 -3.93 -10.87
C GLN A 131 -22.55 -4.33 -9.76
N LEU A 132 -21.54 -3.49 -9.49
CA LEU A 132 -20.49 -3.77 -8.50
C LEU A 132 -21.05 -4.26 -7.15
N TYR A 133 -20.50 -5.36 -6.65
CA TYR A 133 -20.83 -5.98 -5.36
C TYR A 133 -20.49 -5.11 -4.14
N ALA A 134 -20.79 -5.57 -2.92
CA ALA A 134 -20.48 -4.89 -1.67
C ALA A 134 -19.15 -5.39 -1.06
N PRO A 135 -18.00 -4.75 -1.34
CA PRO A 135 -16.77 -5.05 -0.61
C PRO A 135 -16.93 -4.59 0.85
N GLY A 136 -16.81 -5.52 1.78
CA GLY A 136 -17.04 -5.27 3.21
C GLY A 136 -18.50 -4.99 3.60
N ALA A 137 -18.69 -4.61 4.87
CA ALA A 137 -20.00 -4.30 5.46
C ALA A 137 -19.93 -2.96 6.22
N ASN A 138 -20.46 -1.91 5.60
CA ASN A 138 -20.76 -0.61 6.20
C ASN A 138 -22.09 -0.13 5.60
N ASP A 139 -23.16 -0.24 6.38
CA ASP A 139 -24.52 0.10 5.96
C ASP A 139 -24.85 1.60 6.11
N GLY A 140 -23.87 2.40 6.53
CA GLY A 140 -23.98 3.86 6.58
C GLY A 140 -24.15 4.46 5.20
N LEU A 141 -25.01 5.47 5.10
CA LEU A 141 -25.22 6.25 3.89
C LEU A 141 -23.92 6.95 3.46
N SER A 142 -23.57 6.83 2.19
CA SER A 142 -22.37 7.46 1.61
C SER A 142 -22.62 7.80 0.14
N LEU A 143 -21.95 8.86 -0.33
CA LEU A 143 -21.82 9.25 -1.74
C LEU A 143 -20.36 9.13 -2.18
N ASN A 144 -19.76 7.96 -1.90
CA ASN A 144 -18.39 7.67 -2.33
C ASN A 144 -18.36 7.17 -3.78
N ASP A 145 -17.16 7.13 -4.38
CA ASP A 145 -16.98 6.68 -5.77
C ASP A 145 -17.54 5.27 -6.02
N MET A 146 -17.51 4.37 -5.04
CA MET A 146 -18.10 3.03 -5.18
C MET A 146 -19.63 3.09 -5.38
N GLY A 147 -20.32 3.87 -4.54
CA GLY A 147 -21.76 4.08 -4.65
C GLY A 147 -22.12 4.73 -5.98
N GLU A 148 -21.36 5.73 -6.41
CA GLU A 148 -21.53 6.39 -7.71
C GLU A 148 -21.27 5.46 -8.90
N MET A 149 -20.28 4.56 -8.80
CA MET A 149 -20.02 3.58 -9.85
C MET A 149 -21.23 2.64 -10.03
N ARG A 150 -21.91 2.27 -8.95
CA ARG A 150 -23.17 1.49 -9.02
C ARG A 150 -24.29 2.26 -9.72
N LEU A 151 -24.36 3.58 -9.51
CA LEU A 151 -25.26 4.44 -10.28
C LEU A 151 -24.86 4.45 -11.77
N GLY A 152 -23.57 4.51 -12.08
CA GLY A 152 -23.06 4.43 -13.46
C GLY A 152 -23.46 3.12 -14.17
N PHE A 153 -23.38 1.99 -13.48
CA PHE A 153 -23.91 0.70 -13.97
C PHE A 153 -25.42 0.74 -14.23
N TRP A 154 -26.18 1.33 -13.30
CA TRP A 154 -27.63 1.43 -13.40
C TRP A 154 -28.06 2.29 -14.60
N LEU A 155 -27.35 3.40 -14.85
CA LEU A 155 -27.60 4.29 -15.99
C LEU A 155 -27.25 3.63 -17.33
N ALA A 156 -26.21 2.80 -17.39
CA ALA A 156 -25.76 2.12 -18.62
C ALA A 156 -26.76 1.09 -19.18
N ARG A 157 -27.90 0.87 -18.51
CA ARG A 157 -29.02 0.07 -19.00
C ARG A 157 -29.78 0.76 -20.14
N ASP A 158 -29.53 2.04 -20.39
CA ASP A 158 -30.00 2.78 -21.56
C ASP A 158 -29.49 2.20 -22.90
N ILE A 159 -28.39 1.44 -22.88
CA ILE A 159 -27.85 0.76 -24.05
C ILE A 159 -28.83 -0.35 -24.50
N PRO A 160 -29.28 -0.38 -25.77
CA PRO A 160 -30.17 -1.44 -26.24
C PRO A 160 -29.53 -2.83 -26.18
N ASN A 161 -30.32 -3.88 -25.93
CA ASN A 161 -29.86 -5.29 -25.85
C ASN A 161 -28.81 -5.56 -24.75
N VAL A 162 -28.88 -4.86 -23.63
CA VAL A 162 -28.06 -5.15 -22.45
C VAL A 162 -28.91 -5.63 -21.28
N GLY A 163 -28.26 -6.06 -20.20
CA GLY A 163 -28.91 -6.42 -18.95
C GLY A 163 -27.94 -6.30 -17.79
N MET A 164 -28.44 -5.85 -16.64
CA MET A 164 -27.65 -5.62 -15.44
C MET A 164 -28.07 -6.59 -14.34
N ALA A 165 -27.14 -7.43 -13.89
CA ALA A 165 -27.33 -8.26 -12.71
C ALA A 165 -26.83 -7.53 -11.45
N CYS A 166 -27.74 -7.17 -10.53
CA CYS A 166 -27.36 -6.57 -9.26
C CYS A 166 -26.57 -7.56 -8.37
N GLN A 167 -25.53 -7.09 -7.70
CA GLN A 167 -24.70 -7.88 -6.76
C GLN A 167 -24.60 -7.26 -5.37
N ILE A 168 -25.52 -6.37 -4.99
CA ILE A 168 -25.39 -5.62 -3.74
C ILE A 168 -25.29 -6.52 -2.50
N ASP A 169 -25.91 -7.69 -2.53
CA ASP A 169 -25.92 -8.72 -1.49
C ASP A 169 -24.75 -9.74 -1.58
N ILE A 170 -23.79 -9.50 -2.48
CA ILE A 170 -22.57 -10.29 -2.58
C ILE A 170 -21.45 -9.58 -1.81
N THR A 171 -20.79 -10.31 -0.91
CA THR A 171 -19.72 -9.77 -0.04
C THR A 171 -18.38 -10.45 -0.28
N GLY A 172 -17.30 -9.77 0.09
CA GLY A 172 -15.92 -10.25 0.02
C GLY A 172 -14.92 -9.09 0.11
N ASP A 173 -13.63 -9.43 0.00
CA ASP A 173 -12.56 -8.43 -0.16
C ASP A 173 -12.48 -8.01 -1.63
N ILE A 174 -11.27 -7.97 -2.23
CA ILE A 174 -11.06 -7.71 -3.66
C ILE A 174 -11.63 -8.82 -4.56
N HIS A 175 -11.86 -10.01 -3.98
CA HIS A 175 -12.44 -11.17 -4.63
C HIS A 175 -13.53 -11.73 -3.71
N TYR A 176 -14.78 -11.71 -4.17
CA TYR A 176 -15.85 -12.43 -3.48
C TYR A 176 -15.68 -13.95 -3.68
N SER A 177 -15.98 -14.71 -2.62
CA SER A 177 -15.79 -16.16 -2.59
C SER A 177 -16.88 -16.92 -3.34
N ASP A 178 -18.12 -16.41 -3.33
CA ASP A 178 -19.26 -16.98 -4.04
C ASP A 178 -19.37 -16.44 -5.48
N LYS A 179 -18.96 -17.28 -6.44
CA LYS A 179 -19.04 -16.97 -7.88
C LYS A 179 -20.28 -17.55 -8.55
N ALA A 180 -20.96 -18.49 -7.89
CA ALA A 180 -22.05 -19.25 -8.49
C ALA A 180 -23.32 -18.41 -8.58
N LEU A 181 -23.69 -17.73 -7.49
CA LEU A 181 -24.88 -16.88 -7.46
C LEU A 181 -24.78 -15.69 -8.44
N PRO A 182 -23.66 -14.92 -8.50
CA PRO A 182 -23.40 -13.96 -9.56
C PRO A 182 -23.57 -14.49 -10.98
N GLY A 183 -23.00 -15.67 -11.27
CA GLY A 183 -23.06 -16.29 -12.60
C GLY A 183 -24.49 -16.68 -12.98
N LYS A 184 -25.25 -17.22 -12.02
CA LYS A 184 -26.68 -17.55 -12.19
C LYS A 184 -27.47 -16.33 -12.61
N ARG A 185 -27.28 -15.16 -11.97
CA ARG A 185 -28.03 -13.93 -12.30
C ARG A 185 -27.82 -13.49 -13.74
N LEU A 186 -26.58 -13.52 -14.24
CA LEU A 186 -26.31 -13.21 -15.65
C LEU A 186 -26.89 -14.26 -16.60
N ALA A 187 -26.87 -15.54 -16.22
CA ALA A 187 -27.45 -16.61 -17.01
C ALA A 187 -28.97 -16.45 -17.19
N LEU A 188 -29.69 -15.86 -16.22
CA LEU A 188 -31.12 -15.56 -16.35
C LEU A 188 -31.39 -14.62 -17.53
N HIS A 189 -30.60 -13.54 -17.68
CA HIS A 189 -30.74 -12.64 -18.81
C HIS A 189 -30.48 -13.34 -20.15
N ALA A 190 -29.45 -14.19 -20.22
CA ALA A 190 -29.13 -14.93 -21.44
C ALA A 190 -30.24 -15.94 -21.81
N LEU A 191 -30.75 -16.69 -20.84
CA LEU A 191 -31.85 -17.63 -21.04
C LEU A 191 -33.11 -16.92 -21.54
N LYS A 192 -33.50 -15.83 -20.89
CA LYS A 192 -34.68 -15.03 -21.25
C LYS A 192 -34.60 -14.51 -22.68
N ASN A 193 -33.46 -13.93 -23.05
CA ASN A 193 -33.36 -13.12 -24.26
C ASN A 193 -32.78 -13.85 -25.47
N GLN A 194 -31.83 -14.78 -25.30
CA GLN A 194 -31.21 -15.51 -26.41
C GLN A 194 -31.73 -16.94 -26.57
N TYR A 195 -32.44 -17.47 -25.58
CA TYR A 195 -33.03 -18.80 -25.61
C TYR A 195 -34.55 -18.82 -25.37
N PRO A 196 -35.34 -17.85 -25.87
CA PRO A 196 -36.73 -17.62 -25.44
C PRO A 196 -37.68 -18.80 -25.69
N SER A 197 -37.40 -19.65 -26.69
CA SER A 197 -38.21 -20.82 -27.04
C SER A 197 -37.98 -22.04 -26.14
N THR A 198 -36.91 -22.03 -25.34
CA THR A 198 -36.48 -23.15 -24.50
C THR A 198 -37.53 -23.45 -23.45
N THR A 199 -37.98 -24.71 -23.40
CA THR A 199 -38.77 -25.23 -22.28
C THR A 199 -37.81 -25.55 -21.13
N LEU A 200 -38.05 -25.00 -19.95
CA LEU A 200 -37.21 -25.24 -18.79
C LEU A 200 -37.50 -26.62 -18.19
N ARG A 201 -36.50 -27.25 -17.59
CA ARG A 201 -36.65 -28.54 -16.89
C ARG A 201 -37.68 -28.46 -15.75
N ALA A 202 -37.80 -27.30 -15.11
CA ALA A 202 -38.76 -27.03 -14.05
C ALA A 202 -40.18 -26.72 -14.57
N GLY A 203 -40.42 -26.79 -15.89
CA GLY A 203 -41.64 -26.32 -16.55
C GLY A 203 -41.57 -24.83 -16.92
N GLY A 204 -42.46 -24.39 -17.82
CA GLY A 204 -42.47 -23.02 -18.35
C GLY A 204 -41.50 -22.76 -19.50
N LYS A 205 -41.47 -21.52 -20.00
CA LYS A 205 -40.59 -21.09 -21.10
C LYS A 205 -39.53 -20.09 -20.60
N ALA A 206 -38.35 -20.13 -21.20
CA ALA A 206 -37.25 -19.26 -20.80
C ALA A 206 -37.57 -17.77 -20.96
N LYS A 207 -38.37 -17.39 -21.98
CA LYS A 207 -38.84 -16.00 -22.17
C LYS A 207 -39.61 -15.43 -20.97
N ASP A 208 -40.19 -16.29 -20.14
CA ASP A 208 -41.01 -15.91 -18.97
C ASP A 208 -40.16 -15.84 -17.68
N ILE A 209 -38.84 -16.06 -17.76
CA ILE A 209 -37.93 -15.91 -16.62
C ILE A 209 -37.87 -14.43 -16.20
N VAL A 210 -37.97 -14.20 -14.89
CA VAL A 210 -37.59 -12.93 -14.27
C VAL A 210 -36.07 -12.89 -14.13
N ALA A 211 -35.42 -11.92 -14.76
CA ALA A 211 -33.97 -11.76 -14.78
C ALA A 211 -33.49 -10.50 -14.06
N ASP A 212 -34.40 -9.54 -13.83
CA ASP A 212 -34.12 -8.26 -13.19
C ASP A 212 -34.65 -8.26 -11.76
N GLY A 213 -33.86 -7.70 -10.84
CA GLY A 213 -34.32 -7.39 -9.48
C GLY A 213 -35.04 -6.04 -9.43
N PRO A 214 -35.73 -5.72 -8.31
CA PRO A 214 -36.42 -4.45 -8.16
C PRO A 214 -35.49 -3.25 -8.40
N MET A 215 -35.98 -2.21 -9.05
CA MET A 215 -35.21 -0.99 -9.29
C MET A 215 -36.06 0.26 -9.05
N PHE A 216 -35.46 1.31 -8.49
CA PHE A 216 -36.17 2.56 -8.25
C PHE A 216 -36.77 3.15 -9.53
N LYS A 217 -38.05 3.53 -9.45
CA LYS A 217 -38.78 4.21 -10.53
C LYS A 217 -39.16 5.63 -10.14
N SER A 218 -39.83 5.78 -9.01
CA SER A 218 -40.34 7.05 -8.50
C SER A 218 -40.70 6.94 -7.01
N TYR A 219 -41.07 8.06 -6.42
CA TYR A 219 -41.74 8.07 -5.11
C TYR A 219 -42.85 9.11 -5.07
N GLU A 220 -43.78 8.91 -4.14
CA GLU A 220 -44.83 9.87 -3.79
C GLU A 220 -44.78 10.18 -2.29
N VAL A 221 -45.09 11.42 -1.93
CA VAL A 221 -45.05 11.90 -0.53
C VAL A 221 -46.47 12.19 -0.07
N LYS A 222 -46.83 11.68 1.12
CA LYS A 222 -48.12 11.93 1.76
C LYS A 222 -47.92 12.20 3.25
N GLY A 223 -47.89 13.48 3.62
CA GLY A 223 -47.53 13.89 4.98
C GLY A 223 -46.07 13.54 5.27
N ASP A 224 -45.83 12.84 6.38
CA ASP A 224 -44.52 12.38 6.85
C ASP A 224 -44.08 11.02 6.25
N LYS A 225 -44.87 10.47 5.33
CA LYS A 225 -44.61 9.18 4.68
C LYS A 225 -44.21 9.36 3.22
N LEU A 226 -43.29 8.51 2.77
CA LEU A 226 -42.86 8.42 1.38
C LEU A 226 -43.08 6.99 0.86
N THR A 227 -43.79 6.84 -0.26
CA THR A 227 -44.01 5.54 -0.90
C THR A 227 -43.15 5.44 -2.15
N VAL A 228 -42.23 4.48 -2.17
CA VAL A 228 -41.36 4.17 -3.30
C VAL A 228 -42.06 3.19 -4.24
N THR A 229 -42.07 3.52 -5.53
CA THR A 229 -42.46 2.60 -6.61
C THR A 229 -41.22 2.03 -7.28
N LEU A 230 -41.27 0.72 -7.54
CA LEU A 230 -40.17 -0.03 -8.12
C LEU A 230 -40.60 -0.66 -9.45
N ASP A 231 -39.70 -0.69 -10.43
CA ASP A 231 -39.80 -1.61 -11.57
C ASP A 231 -39.37 -3.02 -11.14
N PHE A 232 -39.83 -4.05 -11.86
CA PHE A 232 -39.47 -5.48 -11.64
C PHE A 232 -39.87 -6.04 -10.26
N ALA A 233 -40.96 -5.52 -9.71
CA ALA A 233 -41.54 -5.93 -8.43
C ALA A 233 -42.85 -6.74 -8.60
N GLU A 234 -43.13 -7.25 -9.80
CA GLU A 234 -44.38 -7.95 -10.11
C GLU A 234 -44.59 -9.16 -9.19
N GLY A 235 -45.77 -9.27 -8.59
CA GLY A 235 -46.08 -10.32 -7.61
C GLY A 235 -45.57 -10.04 -6.19
N GLY A 236 -45.01 -8.86 -5.99
CA GLY A 236 -44.67 -8.28 -4.69
C GLY A 236 -43.24 -8.51 -4.23
N LEU A 237 -42.92 -7.86 -3.11
CA LEU A 237 -41.60 -7.89 -2.50
C LEU A 237 -41.53 -8.84 -1.31
N LEU A 238 -40.32 -9.20 -0.91
CA LEU A 238 -40.02 -9.91 0.32
C LEU A 238 -38.69 -9.44 0.90
N VAL A 239 -38.52 -9.68 2.21
CA VAL A 239 -37.22 -9.53 2.86
C VAL A 239 -36.46 -10.85 2.76
N GLY A 240 -35.18 -10.77 2.45
CA GLY A 240 -34.30 -11.93 2.42
C GLY A 240 -32.87 -11.60 2.77
N LYS A 241 -32.00 -12.60 2.70
CA LYS A 241 -30.55 -12.47 2.91
C LYS A 241 -29.81 -13.51 2.07
N ALA A 242 -28.69 -13.12 1.48
CA ALA A 242 -27.83 -14.03 0.72
C ALA A 242 -27.21 -15.10 1.63
N ILE A 243 -27.09 -16.33 1.11
CA ILE A 243 -26.37 -17.42 1.79
C ILE A 243 -24.88 -17.28 1.49
N ARG A 244 -24.03 -17.43 2.52
CA ARG A 244 -22.59 -17.53 2.33
C ARG A 244 -22.20 -18.96 1.99
N GLY A 245 -21.48 -19.15 0.89
CA GLY A 245 -20.97 -20.44 0.43
C GLY A 245 -20.93 -20.47 -1.10
N GLN A 246 -20.07 -21.29 -1.70
CA GLN A 246 -20.04 -21.47 -3.17
C GLN A 246 -21.24 -22.31 -3.63
N THR A 247 -22.45 -21.79 -3.44
CA THR A 247 -23.71 -22.47 -3.79
C THR A 247 -24.44 -21.72 -4.89
N ILE A 248 -25.18 -22.48 -5.72
CA ILE A 248 -26.14 -21.92 -6.69
C ILE A 248 -27.48 -21.59 -6.03
N ASP A 249 -27.66 -22.00 -4.78
CA ASP A 249 -28.85 -21.68 -3.99
C ASP A 249 -28.99 -20.16 -3.89
N GLY A 250 -30.22 -19.69 -4.05
CA GLY A 250 -30.51 -18.27 -3.98
C GLY A 250 -30.44 -17.75 -2.54
N PRO A 251 -30.65 -16.44 -2.36
CA PRO A 251 -30.97 -15.88 -1.06
C PRO A 251 -32.13 -16.63 -0.38
N ILE A 252 -32.23 -16.50 0.94
CA ILE A 252 -33.33 -17.06 1.74
C ILE A 252 -34.28 -15.94 2.17
N SER A 253 -35.58 -16.22 2.14
CA SER A 253 -36.60 -15.30 2.65
C SER A 253 -36.59 -15.26 4.18
N ILE A 254 -36.81 -14.08 4.75
CA ILE A 254 -36.94 -13.86 6.19
C ILE A 254 -38.40 -13.52 6.49
N THR A 255 -39.08 -14.39 7.21
CA THR A 255 -40.45 -14.16 7.69
C THR A 255 -40.47 -12.99 8.67
N ASN A 256 -41.40 -12.04 8.46
CA ASN A 256 -41.53 -10.82 9.28
C ASN A 256 -40.22 -10.01 9.37
N GLY A 257 -39.45 -9.96 8.29
CA GLY A 257 -38.12 -9.35 8.26
C GLY A 257 -38.07 -7.83 8.07
N GLU A 258 -39.21 -7.14 7.92
CA GLU A 258 -39.25 -5.69 7.56
C GLU A 258 -38.45 -4.83 8.55
N GLU A 259 -38.56 -5.13 9.85
CA GLU A 259 -37.83 -4.41 10.92
C GLU A 259 -36.31 -4.65 10.89
N GLN A 260 -35.84 -5.68 10.18
CA GLN A 260 -34.41 -5.99 10.05
C GLN A 260 -33.74 -5.26 8.88
N VAL A 261 -34.50 -4.60 8.00
CA VAL A 261 -33.94 -3.88 6.85
C VAL A 261 -33.56 -2.46 7.28
N THR A 262 -32.26 -2.23 7.44
CA THR A 262 -31.70 -0.97 7.95
C THR A 262 -31.20 -0.02 6.85
N LEU A 263 -31.39 -0.40 5.58
CA LEU A 263 -30.70 0.19 4.43
C LEU A 263 -31.36 1.44 3.84
N PHE A 264 -32.54 1.81 4.33
CA PHE A 264 -33.29 2.98 3.85
C PHE A 264 -33.00 4.24 4.66
N TYR A 265 -32.92 5.36 3.95
CA TYR A 265 -32.82 6.68 4.54
C TYR A 265 -33.81 7.64 3.89
N LEU A 266 -34.33 8.58 4.68
CA LEU A 266 -35.11 9.72 4.22
C LEU A 266 -34.40 11.02 4.59
N ALA A 267 -34.52 12.06 3.75
CA ALA A 267 -34.05 13.40 4.06
C ALA A 267 -35.16 14.43 3.90
N ASP A 268 -35.13 15.46 4.75
CA ASP A 268 -36.01 16.63 4.69
C ASP A 268 -35.32 17.79 3.91
N LYS A 269 -35.88 18.99 3.96
CA LYS A 269 -35.35 20.23 3.36
C LYS A 269 -33.99 20.67 3.92
N ASP A 270 -33.64 20.25 5.13
CA ASP A 270 -32.35 20.53 5.78
C ASP A 270 -31.20 19.66 5.25
N ARG A 271 -31.52 18.68 4.39
CA ARG A 271 -30.57 17.72 3.78
C ARG A 271 -29.85 16.83 4.80
N VAL A 272 -30.42 16.69 6.00
CA VAL A 272 -29.98 15.71 6.98
C VAL A 272 -30.71 14.40 6.71
N TRP A 273 -29.95 13.30 6.58
CA TRP A 273 -30.50 11.98 6.30
C TRP A 273 -30.76 11.21 7.59
N HIS A 274 -31.97 10.65 7.72
CA HIS A 274 -32.42 9.86 8.85
C HIS A 274 -32.66 8.43 8.39
N ARG A 275 -32.24 7.44 9.18
CA ARG A 275 -32.62 6.04 8.91
C ARG A 275 -34.14 5.91 8.93
N ALA A 276 -34.66 5.20 7.94
CA ALA A 276 -36.10 5.02 7.75
C ALA A 276 -36.51 3.60 8.10
N LYS A 277 -37.69 3.49 8.73
CA LYS A 277 -38.43 2.23 8.79
C LYS A 277 -39.11 2.01 7.45
N MET A 278 -39.26 0.75 7.09
CA MET A 278 -39.91 0.36 5.85
C MET A 278 -41.06 -0.60 6.10
N LYS A 279 -42.05 -0.57 5.21
CA LYS A 279 -43.13 -1.54 5.13
C LYS A 279 -43.41 -1.88 3.67
N ILE A 280 -43.50 -3.16 3.36
CA ILE A 280 -43.87 -3.67 2.05
C ILE A 280 -45.37 -3.42 1.84
N ALA A 281 -45.69 -2.67 0.79
CA ALA A 281 -47.05 -2.39 0.34
C ALA A 281 -47.24 -3.02 -1.04
N SER A 282 -47.37 -4.36 -1.06
CA SER A 282 -47.39 -5.19 -2.28
C SER A 282 -46.10 -5.05 -3.11
N GLU A 283 -46.12 -4.23 -4.16
CA GLU A 283 -45.01 -3.99 -5.09
C GLU A 283 -44.26 -2.69 -4.76
N ASN A 284 -44.78 -1.92 -3.81
CA ASN A 284 -44.21 -0.65 -3.34
C ASN A 284 -43.61 -0.80 -1.94
N VAL A 285 -42.86 0.21 -1.51
CA VAL A 285 -42.29 0.31 -0.16
C VAL A 285 -42.73 1.62 0.48
N GLU A 286 -43.48 1.56 1.57
CA GLU A 286 -43.80 2.73 2.39
C GLU A 286 -42.66 2.96 3.40
N LEU A 287 -42.18 4.21 3.49
CA LEU A 287 -41.07 4.62 4.34
C LEU A 287 -41.52 5.73 5.29
N SER A 288 -40.98 5.70 6.51
CA SER A 288 -41.09 6.79 7.49
C SER A 288 -39.82 6.87 8.34
N ALA A 289 -39.47 8.07 8.80
CA ALA A 289 -38.27 8.28 9.60
C ALA A 289 -38.54 9.31 10.72
N SER A 290 -38.10 9.00 11.94
CA SER A 290 -38.18 9.95 13.04
C SER A 290 -37.26 11.14 12.75
N GLY A 291 -37.83 12.35 12.79
CA GLY A 291 -37.12 13.59 12.47
C GLY A 291 -37.31 14.10 11.04
N VAL A 292 -38.02 13.35 10.18
CA VAL A 292 -38.39 13.79 8.83
C VAL A 292 -39.89 14.06 8.79
N THR A 293 -40.27 15.31 8.53
CA THR A 293 -41.69 15.73 8.49
C THR A 293 -42.20 15.97 7.08
N GLU A 294 -41.30 16.37 6.18
CA GLU A 294 -41.57 16.58 4.76
C GLU A 294 -40.50 15.83 3.94
N PRO A 295 -40.67 14.50 3.70
CA PRO A 295 -39.68 13.73 2.96
C PRO A 295 -39.42 14.31 1.56
N ARG A 296 -38.18 14.70 1.29
CA ARG A 296 -37.74 15.21 -0.02
C ARG A 296 -36.73 14.31 -0.72
N GLY A 297 -36.05 13.45 0.03
CA GLY A 297 -35.10 12.48 -0.50
C GLY A 297 -35.30 11.09 0.06
N VAL A 298 -34.89 10.10 -0.73
CA VAL A 298 -34.86 8.68 -0.36
C VAL A 298 -33.59 8.03 -0.89
N ALA A 299 -32.96 7.21 -0.05
CA ALA A 299 -31.76 6.45 -0.40
C ALA A 299 -31.86 5.00 0.06
N TYR A 300 -31.22 4.10 -0.68
CA TYR A 300 -31.15 2.68 -0.38
C TYR A 300 -29.76 2.11 -0.75
N GLY A 301 -29.12 1.42 0.19
CA GLY A 301 -27.95 0.57 -0.08
C GLY A 301 -26.76 1.27 -0.73
N CYS A 302 -26.53 2.55 -0.42
CA CYS A 302 -25.53 3.40 -1.09
C CYS A 302 -24.06 3.10 -0.72
N ASN A 303 -23.82 2.13 0.17
CA ASN A 303 -22.49 1.73 0.61
C ASN A 303 -22.36 0.20 0.59
N GLY A 304 -21.51 -0.42 1.41
CA GLY A 304 -21.37 -1.87 1.47
C GLY A 304 -22.40 -2.50 2.40
N ILE A 305 -23.42 -3.20 1.90
CA ILE A 305 -24.46 -3.77 2.79
C ILE A 305 -24.04 -5.11 3.44
N GLY A 306 -22.90 -5.69 3.06
CA GLY A 306 -22.49 -7.01 3.52
C GLY A 306 -23.55 -8.07 3.23
N ASP A 307 -23.91 -8.83 4.26
CA ASP A 307 -24.99 -9.82 4.24
C ASP A 307 -26.18 -9.38 5.09
N LEU A 308 -26.43 -8.07 5.19
CA LEU A 308 -27.60 -7.56 5.90
C LEU A 308 -28.91 -7.96 5.20
N PRO A 309 -29.99 -8.20 5.97
CA PRO A 309 -31.32 -8.36 5.41
C PRO A 309 -31.70 -7.19 4.49
N ASN A 310 -32.19 -7.53 3.30
CA ASN A 310 -32.49 -6.56 2.25
C ASN A 310 -33.70 -7.02 1.42
N LEU A 311 -34.09 -6.22 0.42
CA LEU A 311 -35.31 -6.44 -0.34
C LEU A 311 -35.05 -7.22 -1.63
N TYR A 312 -35.97 -8.13 -1.95
CA TYR A 312 -35.99 -8.91 -3.18
C TYR A 312 -37.39 -8.91 -3.79
N ASN A 313 -37.48 -9.17 -5.10
CA ASN A 313 -38.73 -9.63 -5.71
C ASN A 313 -38.98 -11.12 -5.43
N ARG A 314 -40.11 -11.63 -5.89
CA ARG A 314 -40.47 -13.07 -5.78
C ARG A 314 -39.51 -14.02 -6.50
N ALA A 315 -38.66 -13.52 -7.39
CA ALA A 315 -37.61 -14.31 -8.04
C ALA A 315 -36.30 -14.35 -7.23
N MET A 316 -36.27 -13.80 -6.01
CA MET A 316 -35.08 -13.70 -5.15
C MET A 316 -33.93 -12.92 -5.80
N LEU A 317 -34.26 -11.88 -6.58
CA LEU A 317 -33.30 -10.92 -7.11
C LEU A 317 -33.32 -9.61 -6.30
N PRO A 318 -32.16 -9.08 -5.86
CA PRO A 318 -32.10 -7.99 -4.90
C PRO A 318 -32.47 -6.64 -5.51
N LEU A 319 -33.00 -5.75 -4.68
CA LEU A 319 -33.21 -4.34 -5.01
C LEU A 319 -31.87 -3.65 -5.30
N ALA A 320 -31.76 -2.98 -6.44
CA ALA A 320 -30.58 -2.20 -6.79
C ALA A 320 -30.47 -0.90 -5.94
N PRO A 321 -29.26 -0.49 -5.52
CA PRO A 321 -29.04 0.78 -4.82
C PRO A 321 -29.49 2.00 -5.61
N PHE A 322 -29.96 3.02 -4.89
CA PHE A 322 -30.32 4.32 -5.44
C PHE A 322 -30.26 5.41 -4.38
N ILE A 323 -30.14 6.65 -4.82
CA ILE A 323 -30.30 7.84 -3.99
C ILE A 323 -30.93 8.94 -4.84
N THR A 324 -31.98 9.56 -4.31
CA THR A 324 -32.69 10.65 -4.95
C THR A 324 -33.03 11.75 -3.97
N TYR A 325 -33.11 12.97 -4.47
CA TYR A 325 -33.58 14.14 -3.76
C TYR A 325 -34.33 15.03 -4.76
N ASP A 326 -35.50 15.52 -4.40
CA ASP A 326 -36.34 16.36 -5.28
C ASP A 326 -36.64 15.71 -6.64
N HIS A 327 -36.94 14.40 -6.59
CA HIS A 327 -37.20 13.56 -7.76
C HIS A 327 -36.04 13.48 -8.77
N LYS A 328 -34.83 13.89 -8.38
CA LYS A 328 -33.61 13.75 -9.19
C LYS A 328 -32.65 12.75 -8.55
N LEU A 329 -31.90 12.05 -9.39
CA LEU A 329 -30.78 11.22 -8.94
C LEU A 329 -29.69 12.13 -8.33
N VAL A 330 -28.94 11.61 -7.38
CA VAL A 330 -27.91 12.36 -6.66
C VAL A 330 -26.51 11.78 -6.93
N SER A 331 -25.52 12.66 -7.11
CA SER A 331 -24.09 12.32 -7.18
C SER A 331 -23.24 13.38 -6.45
N SER A 332 -22.02 13.05 -6.06
CA SER A 332 -21.03 13.99 -5.51
C SER A 332 -20.47 14.96 -6.56
N LYS A 333 -20.48 14.58 -7.84
CA LYS A 333 -19.99 15.38 -8.98
C LYS A 333 -21.11 15.67 -9.97
N PRO A 334 -21.18 16.88 -10.57
CA PRO A 334 -22.16 17.18 -11.60
C PRO A 334 -21.93 16.32 -12.86
N MET A 335 -22.99 15.79 -13.46
CA MET A 335 -22.90 14.91 -14.64
C MET A 335 -23.90 15.25 -15.74
N SER A 336 -25.14 15.59 -15.38
CA SER A 336 -26.18 15.98 -16.34
C SER A 336 -27.26 16.82 -15.62
N PRO A 337 -28.15 17.52 -16.36
CA PRO A 337 -29.27 18.25 -15.74
C PRO A 337 -30.23 17.39 -14.90
N ASP A 338 -30.23 16.08 -15.14
CA ASP A 338 -31.10 15.08 -14.51
C ASP A 338 -30.46 14.42 -13.29
N ILE A 339 -29.17 14.68 -13.04
CA ILE A 339 -28.43 14.21 -11.87
C ILE A 339 -27.94 15.43 -11.06
N GLN A 340 -28.52 15.60 -9.89
CA GLN A 340 -28.21 16.69 -8.98
C GLN A 340 -26.88 16.43 -8.25
N ALA A 341 -25.98 17.42 -8.30
CA ALA A 341 -24.79 17.43 -7.46
C ALA A 341 -25.18 17.64 -5.99
N TRP A 342 -24.71 16.76 -5.12
CA TRP A 342 -24.92 16.85 -3.68
C TRP A 342 -23.92 17.85 -3.08
N PRO A 343 -24.39 18.79 -2.25
CA PRO A 343 -23.54 19.88 -1.75
C PRO A 343 -22.66 19.50 -0.56
N ASP A 344 -23.00 18.45 0.19
CA ASP A 344 -22.30 18.06 1.41
C ASP A 344 -21.36 16.87 1.18
N SER A 345 -20.09 16.99 1.55
CA SER A 345 -19.13 15.88 1.55
C SER A 345 -18.33 15.91 2.86
N PRO A 346 -18.50 14.93 3.77
CA PRO A 346 -19.40 13.77 3.66
C PRO A 346 -20.89 14.15 3.76
N ILE A 347 -21.77 13.24 3.33
CA ILE A 347 -23.22 13.38 3.47
C ILE A 347 -23.61 13.44 4.96
N LYS A 348 -24.52 14.36 5.32
CA LYS A 348 -24.96 14.54 6.71
C LYS A 348 -25.99 13.49 7.10
N VAL A 349 -25.70 12.72 8.13
CA VAL A 349 -26.59 11.67 8.66
C VAL A 349 -26.91 11.98 10.13
N ALA A 350 -28.18 11.99 10.50
CA ALA A 350 -28.62 12.27 11.86
C ALA A 350 -28.01 11.27 12.85
N GLY A 351 -27.42 11.80 13.93
CA GLY A 351 -26.78 11.00 14.99
C GLY A 351 -25.42 10.40 14.60
N VAL A 352 -24.86 10.77 13.46
CA VAL A 352 -23.51 10.34 13.03
C VAL A 352 -22.57 11.54 13.09
N GLU A 353 -21.60 11.48 14.00
CA GLU A 353 -20.46 12.41 13.99
C GLU A 353 -19.40 11.92 13.01
N VAL A 354 -18.82 12.84 12.25
CA VAL A 354 -17.74 12.53 11.30
C VAL A 354 -16.46 12.32 12.09
N ASP A 355 -15.96 11.08 12.11
CA ASP A 355 -14.64 10.81 12.64
C ASP A 355 -13.57 11.41 11.71
N LEU A 356 -12.95 12.51 12.14
CA LEU A 356 -11.87 13.17 11.40
C LEU A 356 -10.64 12.28 11.21
N SER A 357 -10.51 11.16 11.93
CA SER A 357 -9.49 10.16 11.65
C SER A 357 -9.76 9.38 10.36
N THR A 358 -10.99 9.46 9.81
CA THR A 358 -11.46 8.73 8.61
C THR A 358 -11.61 9.61 7.37
N VAL A 359 -11.43 10.92 7.48
CA VAL A 359 -11.55 11.91 6.39
C VAL A 359 -10.47 13.00 6.49
N GLY A 360 -10.32 13.81 5.43
CA GLY A 360 -9.46 15.00 5.42
C GLY A 360 -7.95 14.72 5.58
N LEU A 361 -7.18 15.77 5.88
CA LEU A 361 -5.72 15.71 5.98
C LEU A 361 -5.24 14.69 7.01
N LYS A 362 -5.92 14.58 8.16
CA LYS A 362 -5.60 13.57 9.17
C LYS A 362 -5.69 12.16 8.62
N TYR A 363 -6.76 11.83 7.90
CA TYR A 363 -6.84 10.52 7.26
C TYR A 363 -5.75 10.35 6.21
N GLU A 364 -5.57 11.32 5.31
CA GLU A 364 -4.57 11.25 4.25
C GLU A 364 -3.17 10.97 4.82
N TYR A 365 -2.72 11.77 5.78
CA TYR A 365 -1.37 11.72 6.32
C TYR A 365 -1.17 10.75 7.50
N ARG A 366 -2.21 10.06 8.01
CA ARG A 366 -2.06 9.11 9.15
C ARG A 366 -1.04 7.99 8.91
N LYS A 367 -0.73 7.68 7.65
CA LYS A 367 0.22 6.65 7.23
C LYS A 367 1.62 7.20 6.96
N MET A 368 1.84 8.50 7.11
CA MET A 368 3.17 9.09 6.95
C MET A 368 4.09 8.56 8.06
N PRO A 369 5.29 8.04 7.74
CA PRO A 369 6.27 7.66 8.76
C PRO A 369 6.94 8.91 9.35
N LEU A 370 6.16 9.71 10.09
CA LEU A 370 6.57 10.99 10.66
C LEU A 370 7.76 10.84 11.61
N LEU A 371 7.94 9.67 12.23
CA LEU A 371 9.11 9.31 13.04
C LEU A 371 9.70 7.97 12.60
N SER A 372 11.03 7.92 12.47
CA SER A 372 11.79 6.68 12.25
C SER A 372 11.50 5.61 13.31
N ASN A 373 11.77 4.35 12.98
CA ASN A 373 11.28 3.17 13.70
C ASN A 373 11.72 3.08 15.17
N GLN A 374 12.90 3.59 15.51
CA GLN A 374 13.47 3.52 16.85
C GLN A 374 12.85 4.51 17.83
N PHE A 375 12.18 5.56 17.35
CA PHE A 375 11.61 6.63 18.17
C PHE A 375 10.14 6.32 18.47
N ARG A 376 9.91 5.55 19.54
CA ARG A 376 8.60 5.02 19.96
C ARG A 376 8.46 5.09 21.47
N ASP A 377 7.26 4.81 21.98
CA ASP A 377 7.04 4.64 23.42
C ASP A 377 8.05 3.65 24.00
N ASN A 378 8.49 3.93 25.21
CA ASN A 378 9.45 3.14 25.96
C ASN A 378 10.85 3.04 25.31
N ALA A 379 11.19 3.87 24.31
CA ALA A 379 12.52 3.84 23.71
C ALA A 379 13.64 4.08 24.73
N VAL A 380 14.79 3.44 24.49
CA VAL A 380 16.06 3.80 25.14
C VAL A 380 16.91 4.48 24.08
N LEU A 381 17.38 5.69 24.37
CA LEU A 381 18.24 6.46 23.50
C LEU A 381 19.67 6.49 24.05
N GLN A 382 20.67 6.49 23.16
CA GLN A 382 22.08 6.36 23.54
C GLN A 382 22.58 7.55 24.38
N ALA A 383 23.13 7.25 25.56
CA ALA A 383 23.79 8.22 26.43
C ALA A 383 25.16 8.66 25.90
N GLY A 384 25.57 9.88 26.25
CA GLY A 384 26.93 10.39 26.03
C GLY A 384 27.29 10.75 24.58
N GLN A 385 26.35 10.66 23.64
CA GLN A 385 26.54 11.07 22.24
C GLN A 385 25.35 11.87 21.71
N PRO A 386 25.54 12.79 20.76
CA PRO A 386 24.44 13.42 20.05
C PRO A 386 23.54 12.39 19.34
N ILE A 387 22.25 12.71 19.26
CA ILE A 387 21.23 11.80 18.72
C ILE A 387 20.49 12.50 17.58
N VAL A 388 20.57 11.92 16.38
CA VAL A 388 19.82 12.41 15.22
C VAL A 388 18.43 11.77 15.23
N ILE A 389 17.41 12.56 15.56
CA ILE A 389 16.00 12.17 15.43
C ILE A 389 15.51 12.59 14.06
N ARG A 390 14.81 11.70 13.36
CA ARG A 390 14.41 11.90 11.97
C ARG A 390 13.10 11.21 11.62
N GLY A 391 12.51 11.61 10.51
CA GLY A 391 11.32 10.99 9.92
C GLY A 391 11.12 11.39 8.46
N SER A 392 10.08 10.88 7.83
CA SER A 392 9.71 11.26 6.46
C SER A 392 9.17 12.68 6.44
N ALA A 393 9.51 13.44 5.41
CA ALA A 393 8.84 14.69 5.04
C ALA A 393 7.81 14.48 3.90
N LEU A 394 7.71 13.24 3.40
CA LEU A 394 6.79 12.83 2.34
C LEU A 394 5.65 11.98 2.89
N HIS A 395 4.52 12.03 2.19
CA HIS A 395 3.39 11.11 2.37
C HIS A 395 3.81 9.64 2.12
N ASP A 396 3.04 8.65 2.62
CA ASP A 396 3.36 7.19 2.48
C ASP A 396 3.52 6.74 1.02
N SER A 397 2.90 7.43 0.08
CA SER A 397 3.05 7.19 -1.36
C SER A 397 4.30 7.84 -1.98
N GLY A 398 5.13 8.51 -1.19
CA GLY A 398 6.32 9.24 -1.64
C GLY A 398 6.01 10.58 -2.31
N VAL A 399 4.83 11.15 -2.04
CA VAL A 399 4.36 12.43 -2.61
C VAL A 399 4.62 13.57 -1.63
N GLU A 400 5.00 14.72 -2.16
CA GLU A 400 5.18 15.96 -1.40
C GLU A 400 3.83 16.55 -0.98
N ALA A 401 3.81 17.22 0.18
CA ALA A 401 2.62 17.94 0.61
C ALA A 401 2.33 19.11 -0.34
N THR A 402 1.05 19.32 -0.64
CA THR A 402 0.58 20.49 -1.39
C THR A 402 0.20 21.58 -0.39
N GLY A 403 0.90 22.70 -0.40
CA GLY A 403 0.71 23.80 0.56
C GLY A 403 1.95 24.06 1.42
N LYS A 404 1.84 24.97 2.38
CA LYS A 404 2.92 25.30 3.31
C LYS A 404 2.96 24.25 4.43
N ALA A 405 3.92 23.33 4.35
CA ALA A 405 4.07 22.26 5.32
C ALA A 405 5.18 22.54 6.36
N GLU A 406 4.89 22.25 7.63
CA GLU A 406 5.82 22.46 8.75
C GLU A 406 5.83 21.23 9.68
N ILE A 407 7.00 20.93 10.24
CA ILE A 407 7.20 19.88 11.23
C ILE A 407 7.65 20.53 12.53
N THR A 408 6.87 20.37 13.60
CA THR A 408 7.27 20.85 14.93
C THR A 408 7.66 19.65 15.80
N PHE A 409 8.90 19.67 16.25
CA PHE A 409 9.52 18.68 17.12
C PHE A 409 9.65 19.25 18.53
N SER A 410 9.33 18.45 19.55
CA SER A 410 9.69 18.74 20.93
C SER A 410 10.18 17.52 21.70
N PHE A 411 11.17 17.71 22.58
CA PHE A 411 11.71 16.66 23.44
C PHE A 411 12.03 17.21 24.83
N ALA A 412 11.28 16.75 25.84
CA ALA A 412 11.32 17.31 27.18
C ALA A 412 11.10 16.23 28.26
N PRO A 413 11.44 16.49 29.55
CA PRO A 413 11.01 15.63 30.65
C PRO A 413 9.49 15.40 30.62
N SER A 414 9.05 14.19 30.96
CA SER A 414 7.61 13.90 30.99
C SER A 414 6.94 14.70 32.11
N THR A 415 6.13 15.70 31.75
CA THR A 415 5.22 16.36 32.69
C THR A 415 4.11 15.37 33.01
N GLY A 416 3.84 15.08 34.28
CA GLY A 416 2.92 14.05 34.76
C GLY A 416 1.42 14.24 34.44
N SER A 417 1.06 14.82 33.30
CA SER A 417 -0.32 15.01 32.85
C SER A 417 -0.42 14.69 31.36
N GLY A 418 -1.17 13.64 31.01
CA GLY A 418 -1.46 13.24 29.63
C GLY A 418 -2.41 14.18 28.89
N GLN A 419 -2.22 15.49 28.99
CA GLN A 419 -2.90 16.49 28.16
C GLN A 419 -1.88 17.25 27.33
N ALA A 420 -2.17 17.36 26.03
CA ALA A 420 -1.39 18.13 25.07
C ALA A 420 -1.21 19.58 25.54
N PRO A 421 -0.05 20.22 25.30
CA PRO A 421 0.08 21.65 25.55
C PRO A 421 -0.83 22.42 24.58
N SER A 422 -1.72 23.22 25.14
CA SER A 422 -2.55 24.16 24.37
C SER A 422 -1.67 25.20 23.69
N THR A 423 -1.91 25.43 22.40
CA THR A 423 -1.30 26.49 21.60
C THR A 423 -1.56 27.86 22.21
N GLY A 424 -0.51 28.56 22.61
CA GLY A 424 -0.53 30.01 22.85
C GLY A 424 0.22 30.45 24.11
N SER A 425 1.43 30.99 23.92
CA SER A 425 1.99 32.11 24.70
C SER A 425 3.48 32.28 24.37
N THR A 426 3.81 33.40 23.71
CA THR A 426 5.17 33.94 23.65
C THR A 426 5.48 34.61 24.98
N GLY A 427 6.32 33.99 25.82
CA GLY A 427 6.77 34.57 27.08
C GLY A 427 8.09 33.99 27.53
N SER A 428 9.17 34.78 27.41
CA SER A 428 10.47 34.46 27.98
C SER A 428 10.44 34.60 29.50
N GLN A 429 10.64 33.51 30.24
CA GLN A 429 11.05 33.57 31.64
C GLN A 429 12.16 32.56 31.93
N GLN A 430 13.22 33.04 32.59
CA GLN A 430 14.32 32.25 33.14
C GLN A 430 13.86 31.47 34.37
N ALA A 431 14.19 30.18 34.41
CA ALA A 431 14.19 29.36 35.63
C ALA A 431 15.41 28.41 35.62
N GLY A 432 16.00 28.18 36.80
CA GLY A 432 17.32 27.58 37.00
C GLY A 432 17.46 26.07 36.76
N SER A 433 18.69 25.68 36.46
CA SER A 433 19.36 24.36 36.56
C SER A 433 18.55 23.05 36.49
N GLY A 434 17.56 22.96 35.61
CA GLY A 434 17.04 21.70 35.05
C GLY A 434 17.25 21.74 33.52
N GLN A 435 17.62 20.63 32.89
CA GLN A 435 17.77 20.58 31.43
C GLN A 435 16.46 21.02 30.75
N ALA A 436 16.45 22.21 30.16
CA ALA A 436 15.31 22.72 29.40
C ALA A 436 14.99 21.80 28.21
N GLY A 437 13.70 21.62 27.90
CA GLY A 437 13.28 20.87 26.72
C GLY A 437 13.78 21.51 25.42
N ILE A 438 13.89 20.70 24.37
CA ILE A 438 14.25 21.15 23.02
C ILE A 438 12.97 21.25 22.22
N GLU A 439 12.77 22.37 21.52
CA GLU A 439 11.67 22.58 20.59
C GLU A 439 12.20 23.21 19.30
N GLN A 440 11.80 22.67 18.15
CA GLN A 440 12.21 23.16 16.83
C GLN A 440 11.09 23.00 15.82
N THR A 441 10.86 24.03 15.01
CA THR A 441 9.96 23.96 13.84
C THR A 441 10.80 23.98 12.56
N ILE A 442 10.56 23.01 11.70
CA ILE A 442 11.28 22.79 10.44
C ILE A 442 10.30 23.03 9.28
N PRO A 443 10.54 24.02 8.41
CA PRO A 443 9.78 24.15 7.18
C PRO A 443 10.12 23.01 6.23
N VAL A 444 9.10 22.33 5.69
CA VAL A 444 9.29 21.31 4.65
C VAL A 444 9.48 22.01 3.31
N THR A 445 10.62 21.75 2.67
CA THR A 445 11.01 22.38 1.40
C THR A 445 10.83 21.43 0.22
N PRO A 446 10.62 21.93 -1.01
CA PRO A 446 10.52 21.08 -2.20
C PRO A 446 11.75 20.16 -2.34
N GLY A 447 11.53 18.88 -2.62
CA GLY A 447 12.57 17.85 -2.70
C GLY A 447 13.04 17.29 -1.35
N MET A 448 12.56 17.80 -0.22
CA MET A 448 12.90 17.28 1.11
C MET A 448 12.27 15.91 1.34
N LYS A 449 13.10 14.87 1.47
CA LYS A 449 12.63 13.48 1.69
C LYS A 449 12.50 13.12 3.16
N GLU A 450 13.44 13.59 3.97
CA GLU A 450 13.52 13.32 5.40
C GLU A 450 13.77 14.64 6.13
N TRP A 451 13.18 14.79 7.31
CA TRP A 451 13.51 15.85 8.26
C TRP A 451 14.39 15.27 9.37
N GLN A 452 15.20 16.13 10.00
CA GLN A 452 16.04 15.70 11.12
C GLN A 452 16.27 16.83 12.14
N VAL A 453 16.41 16.43 13.41
CA VAL A 453 16.84 17.25 14.54
C VAL A 453 17.97 16.52 15.25
N THR A 454 19.07 17.22 15.56
CA THR A 454 20.13 16.65 16.39
C THR A 454 19.96 17.13 17.83
N VAL A 455 19.65 16.18 18.71
CA VAL A 455 19.62 16.41 20.16
C VAL A 455 21.05 16.29 20.70
N PRO A 456 21.52 17.23 21.54
CA PRO A 456 22.84 17.17 22.17
C PRO A 456 23.04 15.89 22.98
N ALA A 457 24.30 15.56 23.28
CA ALA A 457 24.62 14.44 24.16
C ALA A 457 23.96 14.63 25.54
N MET A 458 23.38 13.56 26.07
CA MET A 458 22.73 13.53 27.38
C MET A 458 23.36 12.46 28.25
N GLU A 459 23.44 12.72 29.55
CA GLU A 459 23.82 11.72 30.55
C GLU A 459 22.78 10.61 30.66
N ALA A 460 23.24 9.42 31.03
CA ALA A 460 22.34 8.29 31.27
C ALA A 460 21.36 8.63 32.41
N SER A 461 20.07 8.40 32.19
CA SER A 461 19.01 8.70 33.14
C SER A 461 17.81 7.78 32.91
N ALA A 462 17.27 7.25 34.00
CA ALA A 462 16.02 6.49 34.00
C ALA A 462 14.77 7.40 34.08
N GLU A 463 14.95 8.72 34.16
CA GLU A 463 13.83 9.66 34.17
C GLU A 463 13.15 9.70 32.80
N PRO A 464 11.82 9.53 32.75
CA PRO A 464 11.09 9.48 31.49
C PRO A 464 11.05 10.85 30.81
N LYS A 465 11.21 10.82 29.49
CA LYS A 465 11.07 11.95 28.58
C LYS A 465 9.95 11.68 27.57
N THR A 466 9.37 12.76 27.06
CA THR A 466 8.35 12.76 26.02
C THR A 466 8.90 13.41 24.75
N LEU A 467 8.73 12.72 23.62
CA LEU A 467 8.98 13.22 22.27
C LEU A 467 7.64 13.48 21.59
N ASN A 468 7.39 14.71 21.14
CA ASN A 468 6.25 15.02 20.28
C ASN A 468 6.73 15.50 18.91
N VAL A 469 6.06 15.04 17.86
CA VAL A 469 6.23 15.57 16.50
C VAL A 469 4.86 15.82 15.90
N THR A 470 4.60 17.05 15.45
CA THR A 470 3.43 17.40 14.67
C THR A 470 3.83 17.76 13.25
N PHE A 471 2.93 17.47 12.31
CA PHE A 471 3.03 17.83 10.90
C PHE A 471 1.78 18.62 10.52
N THR A 472 1.98 19.85 10.07
CA THR A 472 0.90 20.75 9.65
C THR A 472 1.02 21.10 8.18
N ILE A 473 -0.11 21.33 7.52
CA ILE A 473 -0.21 21.85 6.15
C ILE A 473 -1.15 23.05 6.19
N ASP A 474 -0.67 24.21 5.77
CA ASP A 474 -1.41 25.49 5.81
C ASP A 474 -1.99 25.80 7.20
N GLY A 475 -1.30 25.34 8.25
CA GLY A 475 -1.70 25.51 9.66
C GLY A 475 -2.67 24.46 10.20
N GLU A 476 -3.21 23.57 9.35
CA GLU A 476 -4.05 22.45 9.78
C GLU A 476 -3.19 21.24 10.19
N LEU A 477 -3.54 20.58 11.30
CA LEU A 477 -2.84 19.38 11.77
C LEU A 477 -3.12 18.18 10.85
N ALA A 478 -2.13 17.80 10.05
CA ALA A 478 -2.17 16.65 9.17
C ALA A 478 -1.73 15.36 9.86
N HIS A 479 -0.73 15.40 10.75
CA HIS A 479 -0.32 14.23 11.52
C HIS A 479 0.35 14.61 12.86
N GLU A 480 0.28 13.73 13.85
CA GLU A 480 0.92 13.88 15.16
C GLU A 480 1.45 12.54 15.64
N ARG A 481 2.60 12.57 16.32
CA ARG A 481 3.19 11.43 17.01
C ARG A 481 3.76 11.85 18.35
N VAL A 482 3.11 11.39 19.42
CA VAL A 482 3.60 11.51 20.80
C VAL A 482 4.22 10.17 21.21
N CYS A 483 5.43 10.19 21.73
CA CYS A 483 6.16 9.04 22.26
C CYS A 483 6.58 9.33 23.70
N THR A 484 6.23 8.43 24.62
CA THR A 484 6.32 8.61 26.07
C THR A 484 7.26 7.57 26.70
N ASN A 485 7.67 7.83 27.94
CA ASN A 485 8.56 6.95 28.71
C ASN A 485 9.90 6.66 28.00
N ILE A 486 10.43 7.64 27.26
CA ILE A 486 11.76 7.53 26.65
C ILE A 486 12.82 7.75 27.73
N VAL A 487 13.81 6.86 27.83
CA VAL A 487 14.92 6.97 28.80
C VAL A 487 16.27 7.05 28.09
N ILE A 488 17.31 7.54 28.78
CA ILE A 488 18.66 7.70 28.21
C ILE A 488 19.58 6.64 28.83
N GLY A 489 20.26 5.84 28.02
CA GLY A 489 21.03 4.69 28.48
C GLY A 489 21.99 4.11 27.44
N ASP A 490 22.51 2.92 27.69
CA ASP A 490 23.40 2.25 26.75
C ASP A 490 22.57 1.46 25.73
N VAL A 491 22.69 1.80 24.45
CA VAL A 491 21.96 1.14 23.35
C VAL A 491 22.93 0.27 22.55
N TRP A 492 22.58 -1.00 22.39
CA TRP A 492 23.35 -1.97 21.61
C TRP A 492 22.56 -2.41 20.37
N TYR A 493 23.24 -2.44 19.24
CA TYR A 493 22.69 -2.99 18.00
C TYR A 493 23.19 -4.42 17.80
N ILE A 494 22.27 -5.36 17.60
CA ILE A 494 22.59 -6.78 17.45
C ILE A 494 22.01 -7.27 16.15
N ALA A 495 22.87 -7.79 15.28
CA ALA A 495 22.46 -8.53 14.10
C ALA A 495 22.75 -10.00 14.30
N ALA A 496 21.69 -10.80 14.17
CA ALA A 496 21.74 -12.23 14.45
C ALA A 496 21.07 -13.05 13.34
N PRO A 497 21.62 -14.20 12.98
CA PRO A 497 20.94 -15.15 12.12
C PRO A 497 19.77 -15.85 12.82
N GLY A 498 18.87 -16.46 12.05
CA GLY A 498 17.83 -17.33 12.59
C GLY A 498 18.44 -18.55 13.28
N GLY A 499 17.88 -18.95 14.43
CA GLY A 499 18.24 -20.21 15.11
C GLY A 499 19.61 -20.25 15.80
N VAL A 500 20.46 -19.22 15.61
CA VAL A 500 21.77 -19.06 16.26
C VAL A 500 21.62 -18.68 17.73
N ILE A 501 20.63 -17.84 18.05
CA ILE A 501 20.33 -17.43 19.41
C ILE A 501 19.42 -18.48 20.07
N GLY A 502 19.93 -19.19 21.08
CA GLY A 502 19.08 -19.97 22.00
C GLY A 502 18.29 -19.03 22.93
N SER A 503 17.23 -19.52 23.56
CA SER A 503 16.54 -18.80 24.65
C SER A 503 17.21 -19.15 25.99
N PRO A 504 18.20 -18.39 26.50
CA PRO A 504 18.57 -18.54 27.90
C PRO A 504 17.33 -18.23 28.76
N ALA A 505 17.22 -18.88 29.91
CA ALA A 505 16.15 -18.63 30.88
C ALA A 505 16.34 -17.28 31.60
N ALA A 506 16.44 -16.18 30.85
CA ALA A 506 16.45 -14.82 31.38
C ALA A 506 15.01 -14.29 31.37
N LYS A 507 14.46 -14.04 32.56
CA LYS A 507 13.12 -13.44 32.70
C LYS A 507 13.15 -11.99 32.19
N PRO A 508 12.04 -11.47 31.64
CA PRO A 508 11.97 -10.09 31.22
C PRO A 508 12.27 -9.10 32.35
N ASP A 509 13.10 -8.09 32.07
CA ASP A 509 13.42 -6.97 32.98
C ASP A 509 12.93 -5.68 32.32
N SER A 510 12.00 -4.94 32.95
CA SER A 510 11.45 -3.70 32.40
C SER A 510 12.47 -2.57 32.27
N ALA A 511 13.62 -2.67 32.94
CA ALA A 511 14.74 -1.73 32.82
C ALA A 511 15.73 -2.09 31.70
N VAL A 512 15.57 -3.26 31.06
CA VAL A 512 16.26 -3.64 29.83
C VAL A 512 15.20 -3.76 28.74
N ARG A 513 15.23 -2.86 27.76
CA ARG A 513 14.21 -2.80 26.72
C ARG A 513 14.79 -3.27 25.41
N MET A 514 14.01 -3.98 24.61
CA MET A 514 14.40 -4.39 23.28
C MET A 514 13.41 -3.95 22.22
N MET A 515 13.96 -3.70 21.04
CA MET A 515 13.21 -3.51 19.81
C MET A 515 13.61 -4.63 18.84
N THR A 516 12.61 -5.30 18.26
CA THR A 516 12.78 -6.34 17.25
C THR A 516 12.08 -5.95 15.97
N ARG A 517 12.48 -6.52 14.82
CA ARG A 517 11.67 -6.39 13.59
C ARG A 517 10.33 -7.09 13.82
N LYS A 518 9.23 -6.44 13.43
CA LYS A 518 7.89 -7.05 13.36
C LYS A 518 7.50 -7.42 11.92
N SER A 519 8.25 -6.92 10.93
CA SER A 519 8.07 -7.28 9.52
C SER A 519 8.47 -8.74 9.24
N LYS A 520 7.75 -9.38 8.32
CA LYS A 520 8.19 -10.63 7.67
C LYS A 520 9.20 -10.39 6.56
N GLU A 521 9.26 -9.16 6.02
CA GLU A 521 10.26 -8.75 5.05
C GLU A 521 11.59 -8.59 5.78
N GLU A 522 12.59 -9.38 5.39
CA GLU A 522 13.96 -9.35 5.92
C GLU A 522 15.01 -8.99 4.86
N ARG A 523 14.59 -8.92 3.59
CA ARG A 523 15.42 -8.68 2.42
C ARG A 523 14.68 -7.77 1.44
N ALA A 524 15.37 -6.79 0.88
CA ALA A 524 14.84 -5.94 -0.19
C ALA A 524 15.95 -5.46 -1.12
N SER A 525 15.67 -5.39 -2.43
CA SER A 525 16.64 -4.90 -3.42
C SER A 525 16.94 -3.38 -3.32
N ARG A 526 16.14 -2.64 -2.54
CA ARG A 526 16.32 -1.22 -2.26
C ARG A 526 16.17 -0.93 -0.76
N PRO A 527 16.87 0.08 -0.23
CA PRO A 527 16.74 0.51 1.16
C PRO A 527 15.28 0.76 1.58
N ARG A 528 14.90 0.23 2.74
CA ARG A 528 13.57 0.33 3.34
C ARG A 528 13.59 1.27 4.54
N ARG A 529 13.92 2.55 4.31
CA ARG A 529 14.27 3.57 5.35
C ARG A 529 13.35 3.62 6.58
N PHE A 530 12.06 3.35 6.42
CA PHE A 530 11.06 3.41 7.50
C PHE A 530 10.34 2.08 7.76
N ASN A 531 10.87 0.96 7.27
CA ASN A 531 10.11 -0.29 7.23
C ASN A 531 10.89 -1.49 7.81
N VAL A 532 10.83 -1.62 9.15
CA VAL A 532 11.19 -2.85 9.90
C VAL A 532 9.99 -3.50 10.61
N SER A 533 8.81 -2.90 10.49
CA SER A 533 7.59 -3.26 11.23
C SER A 533 6.36 -3.07 10.33
N THR A 534 6.14 -3.94 9.34
CA THR A 534 4.88 -3.92 8.59
C THR A 534 3.79 -4.69 9.33
N SER A 535 2.67 -4.03 9.58
CA SER A 535 1.38 -4.70 9.78
C SER A 535 0.46 -4.47 8.59
N ASN A 536 -0.50 -5.36 8.39
CA ASN A 536 -1.53 -5.25 7.35
C ASN A 536 -2.73 -4.40 7.79
N SER A 537 -2.80 -3.93 9.04
CA SER A 537 -3.89 -3.06 9.50
C SER A 537 -3.50 -1.57 9.40
N PRO A 538 -4.44 -0.67 9.05
CA PRO A 538 -4.23 0.77 9.06
C PRO A 538 -3.71 1.31 10.41
N ASP A 539 -4.08 0.64 11.52
CA ASP A 539 -3.82 1.12 12.88
C ASP A 539 -2.47 0.68 13.45
N SER A 540 -1.79 -0.27 12.79
CA SER A 540 -0.55 -0.88 13.31
C SER A 540 0.61 -0.93 12.32
N ARG A 541 0.51 -0.21 11.19
CA ARG A 541 1.51 -0.26 10.10
C ARG A 541 2.90 0.29 10.47
N PHE A 542 3.03 0.97 11.62
CA PHE A 542 4.29 1.43 12.21
C PHE A 542 4.49 0.95 13.66
N ALA A 543 4.06 -0.29 13.94
CA ALA A 543 4.15 -0.98 15.24
C ALA A 543 5.58 -1.40 15.63
N SER A 544 6.56 -0.55 15.36
CA SER A 544 7.83 -0.62 16.09
C SER A 544 7.52 -0.31 17.55
N VAL A 545 7.93 -1.22 18.44
CA VAL A 545 7.68 -1.12 19.88
C VAL A 545 8.97 -1.45 20.61
N TRP A 546 9.15 -0.81 21.77
CA TRP A 546 10.13 -1.21 22.75
C TRP A 546 9.42 -1.99 23.85
N GLU A 547 9.82 -3.24 24.03
CA GLU A 547 9.25 -4.19 24.98
C GLU A 547 10.32 -4.59 26.00
N PRO A 548 9.96 -5.08 27.20
CA PRO A 548 10.93 -5.72 28.10
C PRO A 548 11.72 -6.80 27.34
N ALA A 549 13.04 -6.76 27.45
CA ALA A 549 13.91 -7.69 26.73
C ALA A 549 13.71 -9.14 27.21
N ASP A 550 13.87 -10.12 26.33
CA ASP A 550 13.84 -11.55 26.63
C ASP A 550 15.06 -12.27 26.02
N GLY A 551 15.21 -13.56 26.33
CA GLY A 551 16.25 -14.42 25.75
C GLY A 551 17.66 -13.81 25.81
N PHE A 552 18.35 -13.81 24.67
CA PHE A 552 19.71 -13.27 24.56
C PHE A 552 19.80 -11.77 24.83
N ALA A 553 18.80 -10.99 24.38
CA ALA A 553 18.77 -9.55 24.64
C ALA A 553 18.65 -9.27 26.14
N ALA A 554 17.84 -10.04 26.87
CA ALA A 554 17.76 -9.96 28.32
C ALA A 554 19.07 -10.37 29.01
N ALA A 555 19.66 -11.50 28.62
CA ALA A 555 20.89 -12.00 29.22
C ALA A 555 22.05 -11.00 29.08
N LEU A 556 22.22 -10.43 27.89
CA LEU A 556 23.20 -9.38 27.65
C LEU A 556 22.86 -8.11 28.44
N GLY A 557 21.65 -7.59 28.27
CA GLY A 557 21.28 -6.31 28.84
C GLY A 557 21.25 -6.29 30.36
N GLN A 558 20.88 -7.39 31.01
CA GLN A 558 20.92 -7.51 32.48
C GLN A 558 22.36 -7.48 33.01
N ARG A 559 23.31 -8.14 32.34
CA ARG A 559 24.73 -8.10 32.74
C ARG A 559 25.35 -6.73 32.50
N LEU A 560 25.03 -6.08 31.38
CA LEU A 560 25.45 -4.70 31.10
C LEU A 560 24.90 -3.74 32.15
N LYS A 561 23.59 -3.80 32.44
CA LYS A 561 22.94 -3.00 33.48
C LYS A 561 23.55 -3.26 34.86
N ALA A 562 23.79 -4.52 35.23
CA ALA A 562 24.44 -4.85 36.50
C ALA A 562 25.87 -4.29 36.60
N ARG A 563 26.57 -4.18 35.46
CA ARG A 563 27.93 -3.63 35.38
C ARG A 563 27.95 -2.10 35.41
N THR A 564 27.04 -1.43 34.69
CA THR A 564 27.08 0.02 34.48
C THR A 564 26.09 0.81 35.34
N GLY A 565 25.04 0.16 35.86
CA GLY A 565 23.93 0.79 36.56
C GLY A 565 22.96 1.57 35.67
N ARG A 566 23.14 1.55 34.34
CA ARG A 566 22.39 2.39 33.38
C ARG A 566 21.19 1.64 32.79
N PRO A 567 20.13 2.36 32.32
CA PRO A 567 19.14 1.76 31.43
C PRO A 567 19.81 1.14 30.20
N VAL A 568 19.30 0.00 29.71
CA VAL A 568 19.87 -0.67 28.54
C VAL A 568 18.82 -0.88 27.47
N GLY A 569 19.15 -0.48 26.24
CA GLY A 569 18.34 -0.71 25.05
C GLY A 569 19.01 -1.71 24.11
N ILE A 570 18.28 -2.69 23.61
CA ILE A 570 18.76 -3.65 22.60
C ILE A 570 17.95 -3.51 21.31
N VAL A 571 18.59 -3.13 20.22
CA VAL A 571 18.01 -3.23 18.88
C VAL A 571 18.43 -4.57 18.30
N LEU A 572 17.52 -5.56 18.32
CA LEU A 572 17.78 -6.93 17.88
C LEU A 572 17.18 -7.18 16.49
N MET A 573 18.04 -7.22 15.48
CA MET A 573 17.69 -7.55 14.10
C MET A 573 18.07 -9.00 13.80
N GLN A 574 17.07 -9.88 13.87
CA GLN A 574 17.24 -11.31 13.65
C GLN A 574 16.61 -11.75 12.31
N SER A 575 17.33 -12.53 11.48
CA SER A 575 16.72 -13.21 10.33
C SER A 575 15.83 -14.38 10.76
N SER A 576 14.95 -14.81 9.88
CA SER A 576 13.99 -15.90 10.15
C SER A 576 14.69 -17.26 10.18
N ALA A 577 14.29 -18.13 11.09
CA ALA A 577 14.80 -19.51 11.20
C ALA A 577 13.73 -20.52 10.78
N GLY A 578 14.10 -21.62 10.12
CA GLY A 578 13.17 -22.73 9.85
C GLY A 578 13.59 -23.66 8.71
N LYS A 579 12.92 -24.81 8.60
CA LYS A 579 13.17 -25.78 7.54
C LYS A 579 12.90 -25.15 6.17
N GLY A 580 13.92 -25.10 5.31
CA GLY A 580 13.82 -24.53 3.96
C GLY A 580 14.05 -23.01 3.88
N VAL A 581 14.41 -22.35 5.00
CA VAL A 581 14.86 -20.95 4.99
C VAL A 581 16.35 -20.92 4.70
N VAL A 582 16.76 -20.19 3.65
CA VAL A 582 18.17 -19.93 3.35
C VAL A 582 18.59 -18.70 4.15
N GLU A 583 19.52 -18.85 5.07
CA GLU A 583 20.06 -17.74 5.86
C GLU A 583 20.86 -16.77 4.97
N PRO A 584 20.99 -15.49 5.36
CA PRO A 584 21.72 -14.53 4.55
C PRO A 584 23.24 -14.69 4.68
N ALA A 585 23.93 -14.68 3.54
CA ALA A 585 25.38 -14.57 3.45
C ALA A 585 25.88 -13.18 3.89
N LEU A 586 27.18 -13.06 4.23
CA LEU A 586 27.79 -11.80 4.69
C LEU A 586 27.51 -10.63 3.75
N LYS A 587 27.67 -10.84 2.45
CA LYS A 587 27.41 -9.81 1.42
C LYS A 587 26.01 -9.19 1.47
N SER A 588 25.01 -9.90 1.99
CA SER A 588 23.65 -9.36 2.10
C SER A 588 23.52 -8.27 3.18
N TRP A 589 24.45 -8.25 4.14
CA TRP A 589 24.48 -7.31 5.27
C TRP A 589 25.34 -6.07 5.03
N ILE A 590 25.92 -5.92 3.84
CA ILE A 590 26.84 -4.83 3.50
C ILE A 590 26.11 -3.83 2.59
N ASP A 591 26.25 -2.52 2.84
CA ASP A 591 25.76 -1.49 1.93
C ASP A 591 26.45 -1.62 0.56
N TRP A 592 25.70 -1.42 -0.52
CA TRP A 592 26.21 -1.63 -1.87
C TRP A 592 27.45 -0.77 -2.18
N GLU A 593 27.57 0.42 -1.58
CA GLU A 593 28.72 1.33 -1.75
C GLU A 593 30.04 0.81 -1.14
N TYR A 594 29.99 -0.30 -0.40
CA TYR A 594 31.16 -0.89 0.27
C TYR A 594 31.58 -2.20 -0.37
N LEU A 595 30.80 -2.73 -1.31
CA LEU A 595 31.10 -3.97 -2.02
C LEU A 595 32.31 -3.80 -2.94
N ASP A 596 32.54 -2.59 -3.49
CA ASP A 596 33.68 -2.28 -4.36
C ASP A 596 35.04 -2.29 -3.63
N ARG A 597 35.01 -2.22 -2.29
CA ARG A 597 36.21 -2.27 -1.42
C ARG A 597 36.71 -3.70 -1.19
N THR A 598 36.00 -4.70 -1.72
CA THR A 598 36.30 -6.13 -1.52
C THR A 598 36.34 -6.85 -2.86
N PRO A 599 37.50 -7.38 -3.29
CA PRO A 599 37.64 -8.05 -4.58
C PRO A 599 36.63 -9.19 -4.81
N SER A 600 36.33 -10.02 -3.80
CA SER A 600 35.33 -11.09 -3.93
C SER A 600 33.89 -10.61 -4.12
N LEU A 601 33.60 -9.33 -3.85
CA LEU A 601 32.25 -8.74 -3.95
C LEU A 601 32.09 -7.81 -5.16
N MET A 602 33.13 -7.64 -5.98
CA MET A 602 33.08 -6.72 -7.13
C MET A 602 31.96 -7.09 -8.12
N ALA A 603 31.77 -8.37 -8.44
CA ALA A 603 30.69 -8.80 -9.34
C ALA A 603 29.27 -8.48 -8.80
N ASP A 604 29.09 -8.51 -7.47
CA ASP A 604 27.84 -8.10 -6.82
C ASP A 604 27.68 -6.57 -6.87
N TYR A 605 28.78 -5.82 -6.65
CA TYR A 605 28.81 -4.36 -6.81
C TYR A 605 28.39 -3.92 -8.21
N GLU A 606 28.97 -4.49 -9.27
CA GLU A 606 28.70 -4.06 -10.65
C GLU A 606 27.21 -4.20 -11.01
N GLN A 607 26.56 -5.28 -10.56
CA GLN A 607 25.12 -5.47 -10.74
C GLN A 607 24.30 -4.39 -10.04
N LEU A 608 24.60 -4.11 -8.76
CA LEU A 608 23.86 -3.12 -7.98
C LEU A 608 24.15 -1.69 -8.46
N ALA A 609 25.40 -1.38 -8.81
CA ALA A 609 25.83 -0.13 -9.41
C ALA A 609 25.11 0.12 -10.75
N GLY A 610 24.83 -0.94 -11.52
CA GLY A 610 23.98 -0.90 -12.71
C GLY A 610 22.56 -0.35 -12.51
N LEU A 611 22.11 -0.22 -11.25
CA LEU A 611 20.83 0.36 -10.85
C LEU A 611 20.96 1.73 -10.15
N ARG A 612 22.15 2.31 -10.10
CA ARG A 612 22.44 3.51 -9.29
C ARG A 612 22.96 4.65 -10.18
N PRO A 613 22.18 5.74 -10.34
CA PRO A 613 22.58 6.88 -11.16
C PRO A 613 23.96 7.42 -10.80
N GLY A 614 24.70 7.87 -11.80
CA GLY A 614 26.04 8.44 -11.62
C GLY A 614 27.18 7.43 -11.64
N THR A 615 26.90 6.13 -11.74
CA THR A 615 27.95 5.11 -11.95
C THR A 615 28.13 4.79 -13.43
N LYS A 616 29.35 4.40 -13.83
CA LYS A 616 29.63 3.89 -15.19
C LYS A 616 28.80 2.66 -15.54
N TYR A 617 28.45 1.84 -14.55
CA TYR A 617 27.65 0.63 -14.71
C TYR A 617 26.18 0.95 -15.00
N TYR A 618 25.64 1.98 -14.34
CA TYR A 618 24.30 2.47 -14.62
C TYR A 618 24.20 3.06 -16.02
N GLU A 619 25.18 3.88 -16.43
CA GLU A 619 25.21 4.41 -17.80
C GLU A 619 25.25 3.27 -18.84
N ALA A 620 26.12 2.27 -18.65
CA ALA A 620 26.18 1.11 -19.53
C ALA A 620 24.83 0.36 -19.59
N ASN A 621 24.15 0.21 -18.46
CA ASN A 621 22.83 -0.42 -18.41
C ASN A 621 21.74 0.42 -19.09
N VAL A 622 21.76 1.75 -18.94
CA VAL A 622 20.86 2.67 -19.67
C VAL A 622 21.07 2.56 -21.17
N ARG A 623 22.33 2.53 -21.64
CA ARG A 623 22.65 2.37 -23.08
C ARG A 623 22.17 1.04 -23.62
N ARG A 624 22.43 -0.07 -22.91
CA ARG A 624 21.87 -1.39 -23.22
C ARG A 624 20.34 -1.35 -23.35
N TYR A 625 19.67 -0.66 -22.43
CA TYR A 625 18.22 -0.52 -22.41
C TYR A 625 17.68 0.27 -23.61
N VAL A 626 18.31 1.41 -23.95
CA VAL A 626 17.98 2.20 -25.15
C VAL A 626 18.19 1.37 -26.42
N ASP A 627 19.30 0.65 -26.53
CA ASP A 627 19.59 -0.20 -27.68
C ASP A 627 18.60 -1.37 -27.81
N ALA A 628 18.14 -1.91 -26.69
CA ALA A 628 17.10 -2.94 -26.69
C ALA A 628 15.76 -2.38 -27.23
N TRP A 629 15.39 -1.14 -26.90
CA TRP A 629 14.22 -0.49 -27.49
C TRP A 629 14.38 -0.21 -28.98
N LYS A 630 15.55 0.27 -29.40
CA LYS A 630 15.84 0.49 -30.83
C LYS A 630 15.73 -0.82 -31.62
N ARG A 631 16.27 -1.93 -31.10
CA ARG A 631 16.12 -3.26 -31.70
C ARG A 631 14.69 -3.78 -31.66
N TYR A 632 13.96 -3.52 -30.58
CA TYR A 632 12.55 -3.90 -30.47
C TYR A 632 11.73 -3.28 -31.60
N TRP A 633 11.87 -1.98 -31.84
CA TRP A 633 11.13 -1.30 -32.91
C TRP A 633 11.72 -1.51 -34.31
N GLY A 634 13.04 -1.59 -34.42
CA GLY A 634 13.75 -1.67 -35.70
C GLY A 634 13.86 -3.08 -36.29
N GLU A 635 13.81 -4.11 -35.45
CA GLU A 635 14.05 -5.50 -35.87
C GLU A 635 12.92 -6.42 -35.41
N TYR A 636 12.58 -6.42 -34.11
CA TYR A 636 11.63 -7.37 -33.54
C TYR A 636 10.21 -7.19 -34.07
N ILE A 637 9.66 -5.97 -34.00
CA ILE A 637 8.30 -5.69 -34.48
C ILE A 637 8.17 -5.90 -35.99
N PRO A 638 9.10 -5.43 -36.85
CA PRO A 638 9.08 -5.75 -38.28
C PRO A 638 9.12 -7.25 -38.56
N ALA A 639 9.97 -8.01 -37.86
CA ALA A 639 10.03 -9.47 -37.99
C ALA A 639 8.72 -10.14 -37.57
N LEU A 640 8.10 -9.69 -36.48
CA LEU A 640 6.80 -10.18 -36.01
C LEU A 640 5.70 -9.88 -37.04
N MET A 641 5.65 -8.68 -37.58
CA MET A 641 4.68 -8.30 -38.61
C MET A 641 4.84 -9.13 -39.89
N ASN A 642 6.08 -9.40 -40.30
CA ASN A 642 6.39 -10.17 -41.50
C ASN A 642 6.06 -11.66 -41.33
N THR A 643 6.49 -12.26 -40.22
CA THR A 643 6.38 -13.71 -39.97
C THR A 643 5.04 -14.11 -39.34
N LYS A 644 4.31 -13.15 -38.74
CA LYS A 644 3.14 -13.39 -37.89
C LYS A 644 3.43 -14.34 -36.72
N ALA A 645 4.68 -14.38 -36.26
CA ALA A 645 5.16 -15.21 -35.16
C ALA A 645 6.08 -14.39 -34.24
N VAL A 646 6.21 -14.81 -32.98
CA VAL A 646 7.15 -14.22 -32.03
C VAL A 646 8.59 -14.58 -32.41
N PRO A 647 9.45 -13.60 -32.77
CA PRO A 647 10.77 -13.87 -33.35
C PRO A 647 11.73 -14.69 -32.47
N ASP A 648 11.61 -14.59 -31.15
CA ASP A 648 12.50 -15.20 -30.16
C ASP A 648 11.85 -16.35 -29.38
N GLY A 649 10.62 -16.73 -29.74
CA GLY A 649 9.85 -17.75 -29.00
C GLY A 649 9.40 -17.31 -27.59
N ILE A 650 9.66 -16.06 -27.19
CA ILE A 650 9.23 -15.50 -25.91
C ILE A 650 7.76 -15.06 -26.05
N ALA A 651 7.02 -15.10 -24.94
CA ALA A 651 5.64 -14.61 -24.89
C ALA A 651 5.57 -13.15 -25.39
N TRP A 652 4.70 -12.92 -26.38
CA TRP A 652 4.42 -11.59 -26.90
C TRP A 652 3.94 -10.65 -25.79
N GLY A 653 4.41 -9.40 -25.81
CA GLY A 653 4.16 -8.42 -24.74
C GLY A 653 5.25 -8.37 -23.67
N THR A 654 6.41 -8.98 -23.93
CA THR A 654 7.62 -8.79 -23.12
C THR A 654 8.40 -7.58 -23.66
N TYR A 655 8.55 -6.53 -22.86
CA TYR A 655 9.21 -5.28 -23.26
C TYR A 655 10.61 -5.15 -22.65
N PRO A 656 11.53 -4.42 -23.30
CA PRO A 656 12.79 -4.01 -22.69
C PRO A 656 12.55 -3.33 -21.33
N THR A 657 13.39 -3.65 -20.35
CA THR A 657 13.37 -3.00 -19.02
C THR A 657 14.73 -2.44 -18.64
N LEU A 658 14.73 -1.31 -17.93
CA LEU A 658 15.96 -0.70 -17.42
C LEU A 658 16.56 -1.51 -16.25
N GLY A 659 15.74 -2.26 -15.51
CA GLY A 659 16.18 -3.00 -14.33
C GLY A 659 17.23 -4.10 -14.58
N GLY A 660 17.36 -4.62 -15.81
CA GLY A 660 18.29 -5.72 -16.11
C GLY A 660 18.06 -6.99 -15.26
N ALA A 661 18.89 -8.02 -15.45
CA ALA A 661 18.88 -9.24 -14.64
C ALA A 661 19.76 -9.06 -13.39
N VAL A 662 19.34 -8.22 -12.43
CA VAL A 662 20.00 -8.19 -11.12
C VAL A 662 19.56 -9.42 -10.34
N THR A 663 20.49 -10.37 -10.19
CA THR A 663 20.24 -11.64 -9.49
C THR A 663 20.97 -11.72 -8.15
N THR A 664 21.85 -10.76 -7.86
CA THR A 664 22.58 -10.73 -6.58
C THR A 664 21.65 -10.48 -5.37
N GLU A 665 21.95 -11.19 -4.28
CA GLU A 665 21.35 -11.00 -2.97
C GLU A 665 22.15 -10.05 -2.06
N ALA A 666 23.25 -9.47 -2.57
CA ALA A 666 24.05 -8.52 -1.83
C ALA A 666 23.22 -7.30 -1.41
N SER A 667 23.56 -6.75 -0.24
CA SER A 667 22.87 -5.62 0.41
C SER A 667 21.40 -5.81 0.76
N GLN A 668 20.76 -6.93 0.41
CA GLN A 668 19.31 -7.06 0.57
C GLN A 668 18.87 -7.05 2.04
N VAL A 669 19.62 -7.71 2.93
CA VAL A 669 19.35 -7.66 4.37
C VAL A 669 19.72 -6.31 4.96
N TYR A 670 20.86 -5.73 4.57
CA TYR A 670 21.25 -4.38 4.99
C TYR A 670 20.14 -3.36 4.71
N ASN A 671 19.56 -3.42 3.52
CA ASN A 671 18.49 -2.53 3.09
C ASN A 671 17.28 -2.55 4.01
N VAL A 672 16.99 -3.67 4.67
CA VAL A 672 15.85 -3.80 5.58
C VAL A 672 16.25 -3.67 7.04
N MET A 673 17.28 -4.39 7.48
CA MET A 673 17.60 -4.50 8.90
C MET A 673 18.51 -3.39 9.40
N VAL A 674 19.40 -2.85 8.56
CA VAL A 674 20.45 -1.92 9.00
C VAL A 674 20.15 -0.49 8.57
N SER A 675 19.83 -0.28 7.28
CA SER A 675 19.58 1.04 6.69
C SER A 675 18.51 1.89 7.40
N PRO A 676 17.49 1.32 8.07
CA PRO A 676 16.52 2.12 8.82
C PRO A 676 17.09 2.75 10.08
N PHE A 677 18.23 2.25 10.54
CA PHE A 677 18.94 2.75 11.73
C PHE A 677 20.15 3.60 11.36
N THR A 678 20.32 4.03 10.10
CA THR A 678 21.44 4.89 9.68
C THR A 678 21.00 6.35 9.45
N PRO A 679 21.66 7.36 10.04
CA PRO A 679 22.59 7.23 11.16
C PRO A 679 21.85 6.80 12.43
N GLY A 680 22.53 6.01 13.26
CA GLY A 680 22.06 5.56 14.56
C GLY A 680 23.22 5.64 15.55
N SER A 681 22.90 5.96 16.81
CA SER A 681 23.89 6.09 17.88
C SER A 681 23.81 4.86 18.78
N PHE A 682 24.92 4.14 18.93
CA PHE A 682 24.99 2.90 19.69
C PHE A 682 26.29 2.83 20.50
N ARG A 683 26.23 2.32 21.73
CA ARG A 683 27.40 2.03 22.56
C ARG A 683 28.26 0.94 21.94
N GLY A 684 27.62 -0.05 21.33
CA GLY A 684 28.28 -1.17 20.68
C GLY A 684 27.40 -1.89 19.68
N ILE A 685 28.06 -2.67 18.83
CA ILE A 685 27.48 -3.42 17.72
C ILE A 685 27.92 -4.87 17.89
N ILE A 686 26.97 -5.80 17.82
CA ILE A 686 27.22 -7.24 17.85
C ILE A 686 26.76 -7.85 16.53
N PHE A 687 27.65 -8.58 15.87
CA PHE A 687 27.33 -9.35 14.67
C PHE A 687 27.59 -10.84 14.89
N LEU A 688 26.55 -11.66 14.79
CA LEU A 688 26.67 -13.11 14.90
C LEU A 688 26.74 -13.72 13.49
N ALA A 689 27.76 -14.53 13.24
CA ALA A 689 27.91 -15.26 11.98
C ALA A 689 27.05 -16.53 11.99
N ASN A 690 26.69 -17.03 10.80
CA ASN A 690 26.00 -18.32 10.62
C ASN A 690 26.75 -19.23 9.64
N GLN A 691 26.29 -20.48 9.57
CA GLN A 691 26.79 -21.49 8.66
C GLN A 691 26.75 -21.07 7.18
N GLN A 692 25.69 -20.41 6.72
CA GLN A 692 25.56 -20.00 5.31
C GLN A 692 26.65 -19.01 4.87
N MET A 693 27.25 -18.27 5.80
CA MET A 693 28.34 -17.32 5.50
C MET A 693 29.66 -17.99 5.09
N VAL A 694 29.79 -19.30 5.31
CA VAL A 694 30.98 -20.11 4.94
C VAL A 694 30.61 -21.41 4.22
N ALA A 695 29.32 -21.64 3.94
CA ALA A 695 28.83 -22.93 3.46
C ALA A 695 29.31 -23.27 2.04
N ASP A 696 29.46 -22.26 1.18
CA ASP A 696 29.72 -22.47 -0.24
C ASP A 696 31.21 -22.69 -0.54
N ASP A 697 32.11 -22.15 0.30
CA ASP A 697 33.55 -22.07 0.01
C ASP A 697 34.46 -22.45 1.19
N GLU A 698 33.89 -22.75 2.37
CA GLU A 698 34.59 -23.03 3.63
C GLU A 698 35.33 -21.82 4.24
N GLY A 699 34.99 -20.59 3.86
CA GLY A 699 35.43 -19.34 4.48
C GLY A 699 36.67 -18.60 3.93
N PRO A 700 37.23 -18.84 2.73
CA PRO A 700 38.39 -18.11 2.21
C PRO A 700 38.14 -16.60 2.00
N TYR A 701 36.87 -16.17 1.89
CA TYR A 701 36.51 -14.75 1.74
C TYR A 701 35.91 -14.13 3.00
N PHE A 702 35.74 -14.91 4.08
CA PHE A 702 35.07 -14.45 5.30
C PHE A 702 35.77 -13.22 5.90
N GLY A 703 37.11 -13.23 5.93
CA GLY A 703 37.89 -12.20 6.60
C GLY A 703 37.72 -10.83 5.93
N GLU A 704 37.87 -10.78 4.61
CA GLU A 704 37.71 -9.54 3.85
C GLU A 704 36.25 -9.05 3.84
N GLN A 705 35.26 -9.95 3.73
CA GLN A 705 33.84 -9.58 3.76
C GLN A 705 33.39 -9.11 5.14
N MET A 706 33.86 -9.75 6.22
CA MET A 706 33.60 -9.29 7.60
C MET A 706 34.21 -7.92 7.85
N SER A 707 35.41 -7.66 7.33
CA SER A 707 36.07 -6.36 7.44
C SER A 707 35.28 -5.26 6.70
N ALA A 708 34.76 -5.59 5.52
CA ALA A 708 33.90 -4.68 4.75
C ALA A 708 32.58 -4.39 5.47
N LEU A 709 31.93 -5.42 6.03
CA LEU A 709 30.72 -5.27 6.85
C LEU A 709 30.96 -4.38 8.07
N ALA A 710 31.99 -4.68 8.86
CA ALA A 710 32.31 -3.93 10.07
C ALA A 710 32.58 -2.46 9.74
N ASN A 711 33.45 -2.20 8.75
CA ASN A 711 33.77 -0.83 8.34
C ASN A 711 32.55 -0.10 7.74
N CYS A 712 31.70 -0.81 6.99
CA CYS A 712 30.44 -0.27 6.49
C CYS A 712 29.54 0.22 7.61
N TRP A 713 29.32 -0.59 8.64
CA TRP A 713 28.39 -0.24 9.71
C TRP A 713 28.95 0.85 10.60
N LYS A 714 30.25 0.81 10.91
CA LYS A 714 30.91 1.85 11.71
C LYS A 714 30.90 3.22 11.02
N GLU A 715 30.92 3.26 9.69
CA GLU A 715 30.88 4.52 8.92
C GLU A 715 29.43 4.99 8.67
N LYS A 716 28.47 4.08 8.51
CA LYS A 716 27.05 4.40 8.28
C LYS A 716 26.26 4.69 9.56
N PHE A 717 26.64 4.10 10.69
CA PHE A 717 26.13 4.49 11.99
C PHE A 717 26.79 5.80 12.43
N GLY A 718 26.02 6.68 13.05
CA GLY A 718 26.47 8.05 13.40
C GLY A 718 27.23 8.11 14.71
N CYS A 719 27.83 7.00 15.15
CA CYS A 719 28.50 6.89 16.44
C CYS A 719 30.01 7.03 16.31
N GLU A 720 30.62 7.70 17.30
CA GLU A 720 32.06 7.81 17.42
C GLU A 720 32.64 6.48 17.92
N ASP A 721 33.36 5.78 17.02
CA ASP A 721 34.05 4.50 17.24
C ASP A 721 33.33 3.49 18.17
N PRO A 722 32.15 2.98 17.77
CA PRO A 722 31.44 1.98 18.57
C PRO A 722 32.27 0.69 18.66
N GLN A 723 32.17 0.01 19.80
CA GLN A 723 32.75 -1.33 19.95
C GLN A 723 32.07 -2.27 18.97
N PHE A 724 32.83 -2.88 18.05
CA PHE A 724 32.29 -3.86 17.10
C PHE A 724 32.71 -5.28 17.50
N ILE A 725 31.77 -6.07 18.01
CA ILE A 725 31.99 -7.45 18.46
C ILE A 725 31.39 -8.40 17.43
N TYR A 726 32.15 -9.41 17.03
CA TYR A 726 31.69 -10.34 16.01
C TYR A 726 32.22 -11.74 16.25
N THR A 727 31.46 -12.75 15.84
CA THR A 727 31.92 -14.15 15.95
C THR A 727 32.77 -14.55 14.75
N VAL A 728 33.83 -15.32 14.98
CA VAL A 728 34.70 -15.90 13.96
C VAL A 728 34.60 -17.42 14.03
N PRO A 729 34.15 -18.13 12.97
CA PRO A 729 34.11 -19.58 13.00
C PRO A 729 35.52 -20.16 13.10
N GLY A 730 35.74 -21.06 14.05
CA GLY A 730 36.98 -21.81 14.16
C GLY A 730 37.20 -22.74 12.96
N LYS A 731 38.42 -23.25 12.80
CA LYS A 731 38.79 -24.13 11.67
C LYS A 731 37.97 -25.42 11.56
N THR A 732 37.32 -25.84 12.64
CA THR A 732 36.40 -26.98 12.65
C THR A 732 35.08 -26.68 11.94
N LEU A 733 34.63 -25.42 11.96
CA LEU A 733 33.40 -24.97 11.29
C LEU A 733 33.68 -24.47 9.87
N ALA A 734 34.87 -23.91 9.62
CA ALA A 734 35.29 -23.36 8.34
C ALA A 734 36.80 -23.66 8.09
N PRO A 735 37.14 -24.80 7.44
CA PRO A 735 38.53 -25.21 7.27
C PRO A 735 39.42 -24.22 6.51
N LYS A 736 38.85 -23.42 5.60
CA LYS A 736 39.56 -22.44 4.77
C LYS A 736 39.42 -21.01 5.30
N ILE A 737 39.00 -20.84 6.55
CA ILE A 737 38.73 -19.54 7.15
C ILE A 737 39.95 -18.62 7.10
N THR A 738 39.75 -17.41 6.57
CA THR A 738 40.72 -16.32 6.67
C THR A 738 40.35 -15.37 7.82
N PRO A 739 41.32 -14.90 8.63
CA PRO A 739 41.03 -13.89 9.65
C PRO A 739 40.61 -12.56 9.01
N PRO A 740 39.75 -11.77 9.66
CA PRO A 740 39.48 -10.40 9.21
C PRO A 740 40.74 -9.55 9.13
N GLY A 741 40.78 -8.68 8.13
CA GLY A 741 41.85 -7.70 7.93
C GLY A 741 41.68 -6.47 8.83
N LYS A 742 41.97 -5.27 8.30
CA LYS A 742 41.93 -4.02 9.07
C LYS A 742 40.48 -3.55 9.28
N ILE A 743 39.91 -3.84 10.45
CA ILE A 743 38.70 -3.17 10.97
C ILE A 743 39.14 -1.85 11.61
N LYS A 744 38.51 -0.74 11.21
CA LYS A 744 38.81 0.59 11.75
C LYS A 744 38.31 0.69 13.20
N GLY A 745 39.12 1.26 14.08
CA GLY A 745 38.76 1.54 15.48
C GLY A 745 38.55 0.28 16.32
N ARG A 746 37.83 0.39 17.44
CA ARG A 746 37.64 -0.72 18.38
C ARG A 746 36.85 -1.89 17.79
N SER A 747 37.40 -3.09 17.87
CA SER A 747 36.72 -4.32 17.49
C SER A 747 37.26 -5.55 18.24
N THR A 748 36.39 -6.55 18.44
CA THR A 748 36.73 -7.81 19.12
C THR A 748 36.15 -8.98 18.34
N GLY A 749 37.03 -9.84 17.81
CA GLY A 749 36.63 -11.12 17.22
C GLY A 749 36.54 -12.20 18.30
N VAL A 750 35.41 -12.90 18.36
CA VAL A 750 35.15 -14.00 19.30
C VAL A 750 35.17 -15.31 18.53
N GLU A 751 36.20 -16.13 18.74
CA GLU A 751 36.28 -17.44 18.09
C GLU A 751 35.21 -18.40 18.65
N ILE A 752 34.45 -19.00 17.74
CA ILE A 752 33.37 -19.94 18.04
C ILE A 752 33.69 -21.34 17.52
N SER A 753 33.38 -22.34 18.33
CA SER A 753 33.48 -23.77 18.01
C SER A 753 32.13 -24.40 17.65
N SER A 754 31.05 -23.74 18.04
CA SER A 754 29.67 -23.99 17.63
C SER A 754 28.98 -22.69 17.23
N TRP A 755 28.04 -22.74 16.29
CA TRP A 755 27.17 -21.61 15.95
C TRP A 755 26.30 -21.14 17.12
N SER A 756 26.25 -21.90 18.21
CA SER A 756 25.56 -21.55 19.46
C SER A 756 26.50 -21.01 20.56
N ASP A 757 27.76 -20.64 20.28
CA ASP A 757 28.69 -20.15 21.31
C ASP A 757 28.46 -18.67 21.69
N TRP A 758 27.22 -18.30 22.01
CA TRP A 758 26.84 -16.90 22.30
C TRP A 758 27.35 -16.35 23.63
N ASP A 759 27.68 -17.20 24.61
CA ASP A 759 28.05 -16.75 25.96
C ASP A 759 29.36 -15.96 25.95
N LYS A 760 30.34 -16.40 25.15
CA LYS A 760 31.61 -15.70 24.94
C LYS A 760 31.42 -14.31 24.36
N VAL A 761 30.38 -14.12 23.53
CA VAL A 761 30.04 -12.82 22.95
C VAL A 761 29.49 -11.88 24.02
N ILE A 762 28.64 -12.39 24.90
CA ILE A 762 28.12 -11.62 26.04
C ILE A 762 29.26 -11.21 26.96
N GLU A 763 30.18 -12.11 27.28
CA GLU A 763 31.35 -11.82 28.11
C GLU A 763 32.23 -10.73 27.50
N ALA A 764 32.50 -10.81 26.18
CA ALA A 764 33.25 -9.79 25.46
C ALA A 764 32.55 -8.42 25.47
N ALA A 765 31.22 -8.39 25.42
CA ALA A 765 30.45 -7.14 25.49
C ALA A 765 30.47 -6.53 26.90
N VAL A 766 30.34 -7.36 27.93
CA VAL A 766 30.28 -6.91 29.34
C VAL A 766 31.65 -6.46 29.85
N SER A 767 32.73 -7.14 29.46
CA SER A 767 34.09 -6.76 29.85
C SER A 767 34.47 -5.38 29.32
N GLY A 768 34.14 -5.07 28.07
CA GLY A 768 34.39 -3.77 27.45
C GLY A 768 33.39 -2.67 27.86
N ALA A 769 32.34 -2.96 28.64
CA ALA A 769 31.33 -1.97 29.02
C ALA A 769 31.73 -1.11 30.24
N GLY A 770 32.74 -1.54 31.01
CA GLY A 770 33.26 -0.80 32.18
C GLY A 770 34.42 0.16 31.88
N GLU A 771 34.91 0.14 30.63
CA GLU A 771 35.88 1.08 30.05
C GLU A 771 35.14 2.10 29.16
#